data_AF-A0A9P8U9J1-F1
#
_entry.id   AF-A0A9P8U9J1-F1
#
_cell.length_a   1.000
_cell.length_b   1.000
_cell.length_c   1.000
_cell.angle_alpha   90.00
_cell.angle_beta   90.00
_cell.angle_gamma   90.00
#
_symmetry.space_group_name_H-M   'P 1'
#
loop_
_entity.id
_entity.type
_entity.pdbx_description
1 polymer ?
#
loop_
_entity_poly.entity_id
_entity_poly.type
_entity_poly.pdbx_seq_one_letter_code
_entity_poly.pdbx_strand_id
1 'polypeptide(L)'
;MRRRSAPLSKLHRAGRGLSCLALGRTQPLRLAQVQRLSAVGGNPRAYATVAKAHDEDKSQPPRQIAVLGGGLTGLTAAHYLARHATNAHITLYEGDNRLGGWIDGKRVRVSGGDGEEVLMQRGARMLRSGATSNKYEDLVFYDVVANLNLQDKVLYPKGAAESRYIYYPDHLVQLPSKKLSFENIIKTIRSILTEPLWTGCFSAAARWSRHFTRNPALVEQRRKAIKDTRTVFDKDESVADFLGRVFGNKNSPPITNIVSAMLHGIYGGDVHKLSAKHTIFENFWQQDMFPLHQGLSWIARKEFFLQYDILDGPNRLAVIEMAEKARNHNLLAFSDGLVTLVEAFEADLRAMKNVTIKQNTPITALELQDNKVAVDAGPGSGKYDQVLSTLFSGDVAELAKPANSLPSLAATEAVSIMVVNLYYPNPDLLKENPGFGYLIPQSVPPEENPECALGVLFDSDIEMGKDVQGTKLTVMLGGHYWNDWSILPDKETSTAMAMAVVERHLGISPEEPVTTSAKMCRNCLPQHNVGHVDRLRRAHYELSSAFQGKLTVAGPSYTTVGAIGSMRAGYDAAMRIARGHGQPWFQRSEKGLGMWNWHFEMLERAEKELGIAVQMPLDHVGTTGLEWATENQTSQIGEMPAENLWFKEWTRENERFLDDDGNWTVDTDELFKTPGLSRGRAERLEQMRASDDEKN
;
A
#
# COMPACT_ATOMS: atom_id res chain seq x y z
N MET A 1 -43.95 10.04 47.47
CA MET A 1 -45.41 9.95 47.32
C MET A 1 -45.74 9.04 46.13
N ARG A 2 -46.56 7.99 46.38
CA ARG A 2 -47.39 7.16 45.47
C ARG A 2 -46.78 6.72 44.11
N ARG A 3 -46.37 5.46 43.93
CA ARG A 3 -47.14 4.19 43.73
C ARG A 3 -48.09 4.19 42.52
N ARG A 4 -47.92 3.21 41.62
CA ARG A 4 -48.84 2.10 41.26
C ARG A 4 -48.14 1.22 40.18
N SER A 5 -47.68 0.01 40.48
CA SER A 5 -48.36 -1.29 40.70
C SER A 5 -48.85 -1.98 39.42
N ALA A 6 -48.26 -3.15 39.18
CA ALA A 6 -48.51 -4.27 38.24
C ALA A 6 -49.94 -4.88 38.40
N PRO A 7 -50.28 -6.17 38.11
CA PRO A 7 -49.55 -7.33 37.51
C PRO A 7 -50.45 -8.19 36.55
N LEU A 8 -50.06 -9.34 35.97
CA LEU A 8 -50.16 -10.73 36.50
C LEU A 8 -49.86 -11.67 35.30
N SER A 9 -48.82 -12.53 35.30
CA SER A 9 -48.72 -13.89 35.88
C SER A 9 -49.77 -14.88 35.36
N LYS A 10 -49.40 -16.07 34.85
CA LYS A 10 -49.27 -17.39 35.56
C LYS A 10 -49.14 -18.48 34.45
N LEU A 11 -48.52 -19.67 34.54
CA LEU A 11 -48.06 -20.51 35.65
C LEU A 11 -47.19 -21.71 35.14
N HIS A 12 -46.10 -22.00 35.86
CA HIS A 12 -45.63 -23.29 36.42
C HIS A 12 -45.49 -24.62 35.63
N ARG A 13 -44.30 -25.23 35.78
CA ARG A 13 -43.94 -26.39 36.64
C ARG A 13 -42.39 -26.49 36.70
N ALA A 14 -41.67 -26.24 37.81
CA ALA A 14 -41.40 -27.11 38.97
C ALA A 14 -40.89 -28.51 38.57
N GLY A 15 -39.72 -29.03 38.96
CA GLY A 15 -38.60 -28.66 39.84
C GLY A 15 -37.52 -29.75 39.64
N ARG A 16 -36.43 -29.95 40.40
CA ARG A 16 -35.97 -29.56 41.74
C ARG A 16 -34.47 -29.93 41.84
N GLY A 17 -33.76 -29.26 42.76
CA GLY A 17 -32.42 -29.62 43.26
C GLY A 17 -31.53 -28.38 43.42
N LEU A 18 -31.76 -27.47 44.39
CA LEU A 18 -31.13 -27.46 45.74
C LEU A 18 -29.60 -27.70 45.67
N SER A 19 -28.70 -26.88 46.22
CA SER A 19 -28.79 -25.76 47.16
C SER A 19 -27.41 -25.08 47.33
N CYS A 20 -27.42 -23.76 47.56
CA CYS A 20 -26.63 -22.98 48.53
C CYS A 20 -25.08 -22.98 48.43
N LEU A 21 -24.47 -21.85 48.03
CA LEU A 21 -23.95 -20.75 48.87
C LEU A 21 -22.65 -21.09 49.63
N ALA A 22 -21.52 -20.50 49.21
CA ALA A 22 -20.74 -19.53 50.01
C ALA A 22 -19.40 -19.17 49.34
N LEU A 23 -19.17 -17.86 49.25
CA LEU A 23 -17.91 -17.08 49.30
C LEU A 23 -16.56 -17.82 49.19
N GLY A 24 -15.71 -17.37 48.26
CA GLY A 24 -14.26 -17.58 48.38
C GLY A 24 -13.42 -17.21 47.15
N ARG A 25 -12.70 -16.09 47.25
CA ARG A 25 -11.43 -15.74 46.57
C ARG A 25 -11.37 -15.79 45.04
N THR A 26 -11.24 -14.61 44.45
CA THR A 26 -10.68 -14.38 43.13
C THR A 26 -9.20 -14.81 43.08
N GLN A 27 -8.91 -15.84 42.28
CA GLN A 27 -7.57 -16.17 41.80
C GLN A 27 -7.66 -16.63 40.32
N PRO A 28 -6.58 -16.43 39.54
CA PRO A 28 -6.62 -16.30 38.09
C PRO A 28 -6.85 -17.63 37.38
N LEU A 29 -7.52 -17.57 36.23
CA LEU A 29 -7.64 -18.70 35.32
C LEU A 29 -6.24 -19.17 34.89
N ARG A 30 -5.88 -20.36 35.37
CA ARG A 30 -4.68 -21.10 34.99
C ARG A 30 -4.65 -21.30 33.47
N LEU A 31 -3.49 -21.03 32.89
CA LEU A 31 -3.11 -21.53 31.56
C LEU A 31 -3.53 -22.99 31.42
N ALA A 32 -4.36 -23.27 30.42
CA ALA A 32 -4.49 -24.63 29.91
C ALA A 32 -3.09 -25.03 29.40
N GLN A 33 -2.50 -26.01 30.08
CA GLN A 33 -1.27 -26.66 29.66
C GLN A 33 -1.51 -27.27 28.29
N VAL A 34 -1.00 -26.61 27.25
CA VAL A 34 -0.72 -27.23 25.96
C VAL A 34 0.30 -28.33 26.25
N GLN A 35 -0.13 -29.59 26.18
CA GLN A 35 0.77 -30.73 26.27
C GLN A 35 1.84 -30.59 25.18
N ARG A 36 3.10 -30.46 25.61
CA ARG A 36 4.25 -30.72 24.75
C ARG A 36 4.22 -32.20 24.39
N LEU A 37 3.78 -32.52 23.19
CA LEU A 37 4.21 -33.76 22.55
C LEU A 37 5.69 -33.59 22.19
N SER A 38 6.48 -34.39 22.87
CA SER A 38 7.93 -34.51 22.80
C SER A 38 8.42 -34.81 21.39
N ALA A 39 9.61 -34.26 21.11
CA ALA A 39 10.46 -34.55 19.98
C ALA A 39 10.53 -36.06 19.67
N VAL A 40 10.11 -36.43 18.47
CA VAL A 40 10.61 -37.59 17.75
C VAL A 40 11.19 -37.03 16.46
N GLY A 41 12.49 -37.23 16.26
CA GLY A 41 13.17 -36.89 15.02
C GLY A 41 12.45 -37.58 13.86
N GLY A 42 11.81 -36.76 13.03
CA GLY A 42 11.07 -37.20 11.87
C GLY A 42 10.85 -35.97 11.01
N ASN A 43 11.47 -35.97 9.83
CA ASN A 43 11.33 -34.96 8.79
C ASN A 43 9.88 -34.44 8.72
N PRO A 44 9.62 -33.13 8.76
CA PRO A 44 8.31 -32.61 8.45
C PRO A 44 8.09 -32.79 6.94
N ARG A 45 7.55 -33.94 6.55
CA ARG A 45 6.80 -34.04 5.30
C ARG A 45 5.50 -33.27 5.51
N ALA A 46 5.58 -31.95 5.34
CA ALA A 46 4.42 -31.21 4.87
C ALA A 46 3.97 -31.90 3.58
N TYR A 47 2.69 -32.26 3.49
CA TYR A 47 2.09 -32.58 2.20
C TYR A 47 1.98 -31.28 1.40
N ALA A 48 3.13 -30.79 0.95
CA ALA A 48 3.22 -30.03 -0.27
C ALA A 48 2.88 -31.03 -1.38
N THR A 49 1.74 -30.88 -2.02
CA THR A 49 1.61 -31.33 -3.40
C THR A 49 2.58 -30.49 -4.21
N VAL A 50 3.84 -30.93 -4.25
CA VAL A 50 4.83 -30.47 -5.21
C VAL A 50 4.29 -30.90 -6.56
N ALA A 51 3.61 -29.99 -7.26
CA ALA A 51 3.46 -30.12 -8.70
C ALA A 51 4.87 -30.02 -9.27
N LYS A 52 5.51 -31.18 -9.49
CA LYS A 52 6.72 -31.26 -10.29
C LYS A 52 6.35 -30.78 -11.69
N ALA A 53 6.77 -29.57 -12.03
CA ALA A 53 6.80 -29.12 -13.41
C ALA A 53 7.92 -29.86 -14.14
N HIS A 54 7.65 -31.09 -14.59
CA HIS A 54 8.39 -31.75 -15.66
C HIS A 54 7.47 -32.83 -16.25
N ASP A 55 7.06 -32.61 -17.50
CA ASP A 55 6.14 -33.43 -18.32
C ASP A 55 4.76 -33.70 -17.70
N GLU A 56 3.90 -32.66 -17.69
CA GLU A 56 2.47 -32.88 -17.50
C GLU A 56 1.83 -33.48 -18.76
N ASP A 57 1.25 -34.65 -18.53
CA ASP A 57 0.30 -35.39 -19.34
C ASP A 57 -0.67 -34.47 -20.10
N LYS A 58 -0.63 -34.48 -21.44
CA LYS A 58 -1.51 -33.70 -22.34
C LYS A 58 -3.01 -34.08 -22.23
N SER A 59 -3.39 -34.90 -21.25
CA SER A 59 -4.73 -35.45 -21.08
C SER A 59 -5.66 -34.66 -20.14
N GLN A 60 -5.14 -33.80 -19.24
CA GLN A 60 -5.98 -33.04 -18.32
C GLN A 60 -6.41 -31.68 -18.88
N PRO A 61 -7.68 -31.27 -18.69
CA PRO A 61 -8.15 -29.96 -19.12
C PRO A 61 -7.42 -28.84 -18.36
N PRO A 62 -7.18 -27.67 -18.98
CA PRO A 62 -6.54 -26.54 -18.32
C PRO A 62 -7.27 -26.12 -17.05
N ARG A 63 -6.52 -25.77 -16.01
CA ARG A 63 -7.05 -25.23 -14.76
C ARG A 63 -7.83 -23.95 -15.04
N GLN A 64 -9.05 -23.83 -14.52
CA GLN A 64 -9.88 -22.65 -14.70
C GLN A 64 -9.68 -21.69 -13.52
N ILE A 65 -9.20 -20.48 -13.79
CA ILE A 65 -8.99 -19.44 -12.78
C ILE A 65 -9.84 -18.22 -13.10
N ALA A 66 -10.60 -17.72 -12.14
CA ALA A 66 -11.27 -16.43 -12.28
C ALA A 66 -10.53 -15.33 -11.52
N VAL A 67 -10.47 -14.15 -12.11
CA VAL A 67 -10.06 -12.91 -11.45
C VAL A 67 -11.28 -12.00 -11.40
N LEU A 68 -11.67 -11.54 -10.21
CA LEU A 68 -12.85 -10.69 -10.02
C LEU A 68 -12.41 -9.24 -9.81
N GLY A 69 -12.86 -8.34 -10.67
CA GLY A 69 -12.50 -6.93 -10.70
C GLY A 69 -11.40 -6.64 -11.71
N GLY A 70 -11.67 -5.78 -12.68
CA GLY A 70 -10.75 -5.26 -13.70
C GLY A 70 -10.03 -3.98 -13.27
N GLY A 71 -9.89 -3.74 -11.96
CA GLY A 71 -9.03 -2.69 -11.42
C GLY A 71 -7.55 -3.04 -11.53
N LEU A 72 -6.66 -2.12 -11.14
CA LEU A 72 -5.20 -2.31 -11.30
C LEU A 72 -4.67 -3.59 -10.63
N THR A 73 -5.19 -3.95 -9.45
CA THR A 73 -4.86 -5.23 -8.79
C THR A 73 -5.22 -6.44 -9.65
N GLY A 74 -6.44 -6.48 -10.20
CA GLY A 74 -6.94 -7.59 -11.01
C GLY A 74 -6.29 -7.65 -12.39
N LEU A 75 -6.03 -6.51 -13.03
CA LEU A 75 -5.26 -6.44 -14.28
C LEU A 75 -3.85 -6.98 -14.09
N THR A 76 -3.17 -6.55 -13.02
CA THR A 76 -1.83 -7.07 -12.68
C THR A 76 -1.89 -8.56 -12.40
N ALA A 77 -2.87 -9.01 -11.63
CA ALA A 77 -2.99 -10.43 -11.31
C ALA A 77 -3.25 -11.29 -12.56
N ALA A 78 -4.17 -10.87 -13.43
CA ALA A 78 -4.45 -11.56 -14.69
C ALA A 78 -3.20 -11.60 -15.59
N HIS A 79 -2.44 -10.51 -15.64
CA HIS A 79 -1.22 -10.37 -16.44
C HIS A 79 -0.13 -11.38 -16.04
N TYR A 80 0.09 -11.57 -14.73
CA TYR A 80 1.06 -12.54 -14.23
C TYR A 80 0.51 -13.98 -14.24
N LEU A 81 -0.77 -14.19 -13.92
CA LEU A 81 -1.39 -15.51 -14.02
C LEU A 81 -1.31 -16.06 -15.44
N ALA A 82 -1.62 -15.24 -16.44
CA ALA A 82 -1.60 -15.68 -17.83
C ALA A 82 -0.20 -16.08 -18.32
N ARG A 83 0.86 -15.44 -17.80
CA ARG A 83 2.26 -15.76 -18.11
C ARG A 83 2.82 -16.94 -17.32
N HIS A 84 2.45 -17.08 -16.05
CA HIS A 84 3.09 -18.03 -15.13
C HIS A 84 2.27 -19.29 -14.83
N ALA A 85 0.94 -19.25 -14.99
CA ALA A 85 0.08 -20.42 -14.92
C ALA A 85 -0.16 -20.98 -16.33
N THR A 86 0.89 -21.52 -16.95
CA THR A 86 0.90 -21.93 -18.38
C THR A 86 -0.09 -23.04 -18.71
N ASN A 87 -0.57 -23.79 -17.71
CA ASN A 87 -1.61 -24.82 -17.83
C ASN A 87 -3.01 -24.34 -17.39
N ALA A 88 -3.24 -23.02 -17.34
CA ALA A 88 -4.48 -22.44 -16.89
C ALA A 88 -5.13 -21.50 -17.92
N HIS A 89 -6.46 -21.47 -17.89
CA HIS A 89 -7.29 -20.47 -18.58
C HIS A 89 -7.79 -19.44 -17.57
N ILE A 90 -7.59 -18.16 -17.87
CA ILE A 90 -7.88 -17.04 -16.97
C ILE A 90 -9.14 -16.34 -17.46
N THR A 91 -10.16 -16.23 -16.62
CA THR A 91 -11.34 -15.38 -16.88
C THR A 91 -11.31 -14.15 -15.98
N LEU A 92 -11.17 -12.97 -16.56
CA LEU A 92 -11.26 -11.69 -15.85
C LEU A 92 -12.71 -11.16 -15.94
N TYR A 93 -13.34 -10.96 -14.79
CA TYR A 93 -14.67 -10.38 -14.67
C TYR A 93 -14.58 -8.90 -14.29
N GLU A 94 -15.32 -8.06 -15.01
CA GLU A 94 -15.49 -6.64 -14.72
C GLU A 94 -16.99 -6.28 -14.82
N GLY A 95 -17.49 -5.60 -13.79
CA GLY A 95 -18.89 -5.18 -13.72
C GLY A 95 -19.20 -4.01 -14.64
N ASP A 96 -18.23 -3.10 -14.80
CA ASP A 96 -18.34 -1.93 -15.67
C ASP A 96 -18.07 -2.27 -17.14
N ASN A 97 -18.36 -1.29 -18.01
CA ASN A 97 -18.06 -1.37 -19.44
C ASN A 97 -16.58 -1.08 -19.79
N ARG A 98 -15.72 -0.88 -18.79
CA ARG A 98 -14.31 -0.50 -18.95
C ARG A 98 -13.44 -1.16 -17.87
N LEU A 99 -12.17 -1.33 -18.16
CA LEU A 99 -11.16 -1.75 -17.18
C LEU A 99 -10.52 -0.52 -16.49
N GLY A 100 -9.70 -0.77 -15.48
CA GLY A 100 -8.87 0.23 -14.79
C GLY A 100 -9.36 0.60 -13.38
N GLY A 101 -10.57 0.24 -12.99
CA GLY A 101 -11.13 0.55 -11.67
C GLY A 101 -11.11 2.05 -11.39
N TRP A 102 -10.46 2.49 -10.32
CA TRP A 102 -10.38 3.91 -9.97
C TRP A 102 -9.50 4.76 -10.91
N ILE A 103 -8.61 4.15 -11.70
CA ILE A 103 -7.91 4.87 -12.75
C ILE A 103 -8.91 5.18 -13.87
N ASP A 104 -9.08 6.47 -14.15
CA ASP A 104 -10.08 6.97 -15.10
C ASP A 104 -9.66 8.35 -15.60
N GLY A 105 -9.53 8.48 -16.91
CA GLY A 105 -9.28 9.75 -17.61
C GLY A 105 -10.34 9.96 -18.67
N LYS A 106 -10.83 11.20 -18.78
CA LYS A 106 -11.80 11.61 -19.80
C LYS A 106 -11.29 12.82 -20.54
N ARG A 107 -11.14 12.73 -21.86
CA ARG A 107 -10.91 13.93 -22.69
C ARG A 107 -12.21 14.73 -22.78
N VAL A 108 -12.12 16.03 -22.50
CA VAL A 108 -13.26 16.96 -22.50
C VAL A 108 -12.89 18.14 -23.40
N ARG A 109 -13.80 18.51 -24.30
CA ARG A 109 -13.65 19.70 -25.13
C ARG A 109 -13.70 20.95 -24.28
N VAL A 110 -12.72 21.83 -24.46
CA VAL A 110 -12.61 23.07 -23.69
C VAL A 110 -13.19 24.24 -24.46
N SER A 111 -13.75 25.21 -23.73
CA SER A 111 -14.24 26.46 -24.31
C SER A 111 -13.05 27.38 -24.63
N GLY A 112 -12.91 27.84 -25.88
CA GLY A 112 -11.91 28.86 -26.26
C GLY A 112 -10.85 28.42 -27.28
N GLY A 113 -10.77 27.13 -27.63
CA GLY A 113 -9.93 26.61 -28.72
C GLY A 113 -10.77 25.85 -29.74
N ASP A 114 -10.47 25.95 -31.03
CA ASP A 114 -11.19 25.26 -32.11
C ASP A 114 -11.03 23.73 -31.98
N GLY A 115 -11.93 23.10 -31.21
CA GLY A 115 -12.00 21.64 -31.06
C GLY A 115 -10.94 21.02 -30.14
N GLU A 116 -10.24 21.81 -29.34
CA GLU A 116 -9.20 21.33 -28.43
C GLU A 116 -9.80 20.56 -27.23
N GLU A 117 -9.08 19.53 -26.76
CA GLU A 117 -9.50 18.66 -25.65
C GLU A 117 -8.43 18.57 -24.56
N VAL A 118 -8.87 18.58 -23.30
CA VAL A 118 -8.02 18.39 -22.13
C VAL A 118 -8.33 17.06 -21.43
N LEU A 119 -7.31 16.35 -20.95
CA LEU A 119 -7.47 15.08 -20.25
C LEU A 119 -7.85 15.30 -18.77
N MET A 120 -9.11 15.09 -18.40
CA MET A 120 -9.56 15.16 -17.01
C MET A 120 -9.34 13.82 -16.29
N GLN A 121 -8.36 13.77 -15.38
CA GLN A 121 -8.08 12.58 -14.57
C GLN A 121 -8.99 12.55 -13.32
N ARG A 122 -9.90 11.59 -13.28
CA ARG A 122 -10.99 11.46 -12.31
C ARG A 122 -10.69 10.45 -11.20
N GLY A 123 -9.41 10.18 -10.96
CA GLY A 123 -8.92 9.21 -9.98
C GLY A 123 -7.43 9.38 -9.70
N ALA A 124 -6.70 8.26 -9.64
CA ALA A 124 -5.24 8.28 -9.50
C ALA A 124 -4.58 8.83 -10.78
N ARG A 125 -3.51 9.61 -10.62
CA ARG A 125 -2.89 10.40 -11.70
C ARG A 125 -1.38 10.37 -11.78
N MET A 126 -0.75 10.17 -10.62
CA MET A 126 0.70 10.10 -10.48
C MET A 126 1.03 9.00 -9.50
N LEU A 127 2.23 8.48 -9.64
CA LEU A 127 2.80 7.52 -8.72
C LEU A 127 3.90 8.20 -7.94
N ARG A 128 4.04 7.81 -6.67
CA ARG A 128 5.17 8.19 -5.87
C ARG A 128 6.19 7.07 -5.93
N SER A 129 7.39 7.39 -6.38
CA SER A 129 8.53 6.48 -6.26
C SER A 129 8.88 6.28 -4.78
N GLY A 130 9.12 5.04 -4.42
CA GLY A 130 9.72 4.56 -3.18
C GLY A 130 11.17 4.96 -2.98
N ALA A 131 11.77 5.80 -3.84
CA ALA A 131 13.11 6.39 -3.65
C ALA A 131 13.36 7.00 -2.25
N THR A 132 12.31 7.27 -1.46
CA THR A 132 12.40 7.78 -0.08
C THR A 132 11.80 6.83 0.99
N SER A 133 11.42 5.60 0.66
CA SER A 133 10.62 4.69 1.52
C SER A 133 11.17 3.26 1.52
N ASN A 134 11.24 2.58 2.67
CA ASN A 134 11.69 1.19 2.83
C ASN A 134 10.82 0.09 2.21
N LYS A 135 10.03 0.41 1.20
CA LYS A 135 9.10 -0.53 0.55
C LYS A 135 9.62 -0.87 -0.85
N TYR A 136 9.62 -2.15 -1.20
CA TYR A 136 10.16 -2.64 -2.47
C TYR A 136 9.05 -2.84 -3.52
N GLU A 137 7.86 -2.27 -3.28
CA GLU A 137 6.71 -2.36 -4.19
C GLU A 137 7.01 -1.77 -5.58
N ASP A 138 7.92 -0.79 -5.66
CA ASP A 138 8.42 -0.20 -6.90
C ASP A 138 9.03 -1.22 -7.87
N LEU A 139 9.65 -2.28 -7.35
CA LEU A 139 10.27 -3.29 -8.20
C LEU A 139 9.25 -4.06 -9.02
N VAL A 140 8.09 -4.35 -8.41
CA VAL A 140 6.96 -4.93 -9.14
C VAL A 140 6.41 -3.94 -10.16
N PHE A 141 6.34 -2.66 -9.81
CA PHE A 141 5.94 -1.63 -10.78
C PHE A 141 6.90 -1.57 -11.98
N TYR A 142 8.22 -1.60 -11.76
CA TYR A 142 9.21 -1.61 -12.84
C TYR A 142 9.11 -2.88 -13.70
N ASP A 143 8.90 -4.04 -13.08
CA ASP A 143 8.68 -5.29 -13.82
C ASP A 143 7.40 -5.24 -14.67
N VAL A 144 6.31 -4.66 -14.14
CA VAL A 144 5.07 -4.39 -14.90
C VAL A 144 5.34 -3.47 -16.09
N VAL A 145 6.01 -2.35 -15.87
CA VAL A 145 6.33 -1.38 -16.94
C VAL A 145 7.20 -2.03 -18.01
N ALA A 146 8.18 -2.85 -17.61
CA ALA A 146 9.02 -3.60 -18.54
C ALA A 146 8.22 -4.64 -19.35
N ASN A 147 7.36 -5.43 -18.71
CA ASN A 147 6.52 -6.42 -19.41
C ASN A 147 5.54 -5.76 -20.40
N LEU A 148 5.09 -4.54 -20.12
CA LEU A 148 4.18 -3.78 -20.97
C LEU A 148 4.89 -2.90 -22.00
N ASN A 149 6.23 -2.89 -22.04
CA ASN A 149 7.05 -2.05 -22.91
C ASN A 149 6.73 -0.55 -22.77
N LEU A 150 6.60 -0.08 -21.52
CA LEU A 150 6.21 1.30 -21.19
C LEU A 150 7.37 2.16 -20.67
N GLN A 151 8.61 1.66 -20.66
CA GLN A 151 9.78 2.33 -20.06
C GLN A 151 9.96 3.76 -20.59
N ASP A 152 9.92 3.93 -21.91
CA ASP A 152 10.11 5.23 -22.58
C ASP A 152 8.94 6.21 -22.40
N LYS A 153 7.81 5.72 -21.86
CA LYS A 153 6.63 6.54 -21.58
C LYS A 153 6.59 7.04 -20.13
N VAL A 154 7.50 6.58 -19.27
CA VAL A 154 7.58 7.05 -17.89
C VAL A 154 8.22 8.44 -17.87
N LEU A 155 7.46 9.40 -17.36
CA LEU A 155 7.89 10.77 -17.14
C LEU A 155 8.30 10.96 -15.67
N TYR A 156 9.23 11.88 -15.46
CA TYR A 156 9.74 12.23 -14.14
C TYR A 156 9.59 13.74 -13.87
N PRO A 157 8.40 14.20 -13.43
CA PRO A 157 8.13 15.62 -13.25
C PRO A 157 9.10 16.30 -12.27
N LYS A 158 9.56 17.51 -12.63
CA LYS A 158 10.42 18.39 -11.83
C LYS A 158 9.84 19.81 -11.82
N GLY A 159 10.39 20.71 -10.99
CA GLY A 159 10.00 22.13 -11.01
C GLY A 159 8.88 22.46 -10.02
N ALA A 160 7.81 23.11 -10.51
CA ALA A 160 6.67 23.54 -9.67
C ALA A 160 6.04 22.38 -8.88
N ALA A 161 6.01 21.17 -9.47
CA ALA A 161 5.54 19.94 -8.83
C ALA A 161 6.25 19.56 -7.50
N GLU A 162 7.35 20.21 -7.13
CA GLU A 162 8.04 19.97 -5.86
C GLU A 162 7.48 20.80 -4.69
N SER A 163 6.88 21.96 -4.97
CA SER A 163 6.27 22.84 -3.97
C SER A 163 4.94 22.27 -3.50
N ARG A 164 4.74 22.22 -2.18
CA ARG A 164 3.49 21.76 -1.55
C ARG A 164 3.04 22.80 -0.55
N TYR A 165 1.73 22.92 -0.37
CA TYR A 165 1.14 23.89 0.55
C TYR A 165 0.19 23.21 1.53
N ILE A 166 -0.07 23.87 2.65
CA ILE A 166 -1.19 23.58 3.53
C ILE A 166 -2.05 24.84 3.57
N TYR A 167 -3.37 24.70 3.38
CA TYR A 167 -4.29 25.82 3.58
C TYR A 167 -4.59 25.94 5.08
N TYR A 168 -4.15 27.03 5.72
CA TYR A 168 -4.28 27.20 7.16
C TYR A 168 -4.26 28.67 7.63
N PRO A 169 -5.24 29.08 8.48
CA PRO A 169 -6.62 28.63 8.37
C PRO A 169 -7.29 29.19 7.11
N ASP A 170 -6.83 30.33 6.61
CA ASP A 170 -7.47 31.19 5.61
C ASP A 170 -6.58 31.48 4.38
N HIS A 171 -5.33 30.97 4.36
CA HIS A 171 -4.39 31.19 3.27
C HIS A 171 -3.46 29.99 3.05
N LEU A 172 -2.75 29.98 1.92
CA LEU A 172 -1.76 28.94 1.61
C LEU A 172 -0.42 29.19 2.31
N VAL A 173 0.03 28.20 3.08
CA VAL A 173 1.37 28.18 3.67
C VAL A 173 2.24 27.18 2.90
N GLN A 174 3.31 27.68 2.28
CA GLN A 174 4.26 26.83 1.55
C GLN A 174 5.08 25.99 2.51
N LEU A 175 5.11 24.67 2.29
CA LEU A 175 5.95 23.75 3.04
C LEU A 175 7.42 23.87 2.60
N PRO A 176 8.39 23.60 3.51
CA PRO A 176 9.80 23.60 3.18
C PRO A 176 10.10 22.69 1.97
N SER A 177 10.73 23.24 0.94
CA SER A 177 11.14 22.47 -0.24
C SER A 177 12.57 21.95 -0.07
N LYS A 178 12.91 20.85 -0.77
CA LYS A 178 14.28 20.30 -0.77
C LYS A 178 15.30 21.21 -1.47
N LYS A 179 14.85 22.19 -2.28
CA LYS A 179 15.72 23.13 -2.98
C LYS A 179 16.30 24.14 -2.01
N LEU A 180 17.54 23.89 -1.57
CA LEU A 180 18.35 24.78 -0.74
C LEU A 180 18.78 26.03 -1.53
N SER A 181 17.84 26.95 -1.77
CA SER A 181 18.15 28.33 -2.13
C SER A 181 18.15 29.19 -0.88
N PHE A 182 19.04 30.17 -0.80
CA PHE A 182 19.09 31.13 0.31
C PHE A 182 17.74 31.82 0.54
N GLU A 183 17.04 32.17 -0.54
CA GLU A 183 15.69 32.74 -0.47
C GLU A 183 14.66 31.75 0.10
N ASN A 184 14.70 30.49 -0.33
CA ASN A 184 13.82 29.44 0.20
C ASN A 184 14.08 29.16 1.68
N ILE A 185 15.34 29.21 2.11
CA ILE A 185 15.73 29.04 3.51
C ILE A 185 15.19 30.20 4.35
N ILE A 186 15.38 31.44 3.91
CA ILE A 186 14.82 32.62 4.60
C ILE A 186 13.30 32.55 4.64
N LYS A 187 12.63 32.24 3.53
CA LYS A 187 11.17 32.09 3.46
C LYS A 187 10.66 31.00 4.41
N THR A 188 11.36 29.87 4.47
CA THR A 188 11.05 28.77 5.38
C THR A 188 11.22 29.19 6.83
N ILE A 189 12.34 29.82 7.20
CA ILE A 189 12.59 30.30 8.56
C ILE A 189 11.53 31.33 8.95
N ARG A 190 11.24 32.29 8.07
CA ARG A 190 10.19 33.29 8.28
C ARG A 190 8.85 32.61 8.53
N SER A 191 8.45 31.68 7.66
CA SER A 191 7.20 30.92 7.82
C SER A 191 7.15 30.20 9.18
N ILE A 192 8.23 29.50 9.57
CA ILE A 192 8.30 28.80 10.87
C ILE A 192 8.11 29.75 12.06
N LEU A 193 8.57 31.01 11.94
CA LEU A 193 8.47 32.01 13.00
C LEU A 193 7.14 32.79 12.98
N THR A 194 6.51 32.95 11.82
CA THR A 194 5.32 33.81 11.66
C THR A 194 4.02 33.02 11.56
N GLU A 195 4.04 31.81 11.01
CA GLU A 195 2.81 31.06 10.74
C GLU A 195 2.37 30.21 11.93
N PRO A 196 1.11 30.35 12.40
CA PRO A 196 0.58 29.51 13.47
C PRO A 196 0.46 28.03 13.07
N LEU A 197 0.55 27.71 11.77
CA LEU A 197 0.69 26.34 11.27
C LEU A 197 1.76 25.56 12.04
N TRP A 198 2.89 26.21 12.34
CA TRP A 198 4.06 25.61 12.99
C TRP A 198 3.99 25.58 14.51
N THR A 199 2.88 26.03 15.10
CA THR A 199 2.70 26.05 16.56
C THR A 199 3.01 24.68 17.16
N GLY A 200 3.86 24.63 18.18
CA GLY A 200 4.25 23.39 18.84
C GLY A 200 5.16 22.46 18.01
N CYS A 201 5.42 22.72 16.72
CA CYS A 201 6.25 21.86 15.87
C CYS A 201 7.70 21.79 16.37
N PHE A 202 8.27 22.91 16.84
CA PHE A 202 9.60 22.90 17.46
C PHE A 202 9.65 22.00 18.70
N SER A 203 8.65 22.10 19.57
CA SER A 203 8.57 21.27 20.78
C SER A 203 8.36 19.79 20.45
N ALA A 204 7.55 19.50 19.43
CA ALA A 204 7.33 18.15 18.93
C ALA A 204 8.59 17.58 18.29
N ALA A 205 9.34 18.37 17.51
CA ALA A 205 10.62 17.99 16.94
C ALA A 205 11.69 17.72 18.01
N ALA A 206 11.76 18.55 19.04
CA ALA A 206 12.66 18.33 20.19
C ALA A 206 12.29 17.06 20.96
N ARG A 207 10.99 16.84 21.23
CA ARG A 207 10.51 15.59 21.85
C ARG A 207 10.79 14.38 20.98
N TRP A 208 10.53 14.46 19.68
CA TRP A 208 10.82 13.42 18.70
C TRP A 208 12.31 13.05 18.70
N SER A 209 13.19 14.05 18.59
CA SER A 209 14.63 13.86 18.61
C SER A 209 15.13 13.19 19.90
N ARG A 210 14.60 13.63 21.05
CA ARG A 210 14.89 13.00 22.34
C ARG A 210 14.31 11.59 22.45
N HIS A 211 13.10 11.38 21.93
CA HIS A 211 12.37 10.13 22.01
C HIS A 211 13.05 9.05 21.19
N PHE A 212 13.42 9.37 19.94
CA PHE A 212 14.14 8.48 19.03
C PHE A 212 15.66 8.67 19.10
N THR A 213 16.17 9.07 20.26
CA THR A 213 17.62 9.20 20.49
C THR A 213 18.31 7.87 20.20
N ARG A 214 19.46 7.95 19.51
CA ARG A 214 20.29 6.80 19.15
C ARG A 214 21.36 6.49 20.20
N ASN A 215 21.25 7.04 21.41
CA ASN A 215 22.19 6.74 22.49
C ASN A 215 22.14 5.24 22.84
N PRO A 216 23.25 4.49 22.69
CA PRO A 216 23.25 3.04 22.85
C PRO A 216 22.77 2.57 24.24
N ALA A 217 23.14 3.28 25.31
CA ALA A 217 22.76 2.92 26.67
C ALA A 217 21.24 3.06 26.89
N LEU A 218 20.62 4.11 26.34
CA LEU A 218 19.17 4.32 26.43
C LEU A 218 18.39 3.32 25.59
N VAL A 219 18.87 3.02 24.37
CA VAL A 219 18.27 1.99 23.51
C VAL A 219 18.30 0.64 24.21
N GLU A 220 19.45 0.26 24.76
CA GLU A 220 19.61 -1.01 25.48
C GLU A 220 18.75 -1.07 26.74
N GLN A 221 18.67 0.04 27.50
CA GLN A 221 17.78 0.14 28.66
C GLN A 221 16.31 -0.08 28.27
N ARG A 222 15.85 0.50 27.16
CA ARG A 222 14.48 0.32 26.67
C ARG A 222 14.23 -1.10 26.19
N ARG A 223 15.17 -1.71 25.46
CA ARG A 223 15.07 -3.11 25.02
C ARG A 223 14.98 -4.06 26.22
N LYS A 224 15.83 -3.87 27.24
CA LYS A 224 15.78 -4.68 28.48
C LYS A 224 14.47 -4.52 29.28
N ALA A 225 13.81 -3.37 29.16
CA ALA A 225 12.51 -3.16 29.80
C ALA A 225 11.38 -3.96 29.12
N ILE A 226 11.57 -4.36 27.86
CA ILE A 226 10.60 -5.15 27.10
C ILE A 226 10.80 -6.63 27.43
N LYS A 227 9.88 -7.18 28.22
CA LYS A 227 9.93 -8.58 28.64
C LYS A 227 9.41 -9.55 27.58
N ASP A 228 8.46 -9.09 26.77
CA ASP A 228 7.83 -9.90 25.73
C ASP A 228 7.58 -9.05 24.48
N THR A 229 8.50 -9.18 23.51
CA THR A 229 8.44 -8.48 22.23
C THR A 229 7.16 -8.79 21.46
N ARG A 230 6.62 -10.01 21.56
CA ARG A 230 5.38 -10.38 20.87
C ARG A 230 4.21 -9.51 21.35
N THR A 231 4.03 -9.39 22.66
CA THR A 231 2.93 -8.59 23.23
C THR A 231 3.01 -7.11 22.89
N VAL A 232 4.23 -6.60 22.58
CA VAL A 232 4.42 -5.21 22.17
C VAL A 232 3.95 -5.01 20.74
N PHE A 233 4.38 -5.87 19.81
CA PHE A 233 4.02 -5.76 18.40
C PHE A 233 2.58 -6.20 18.07
N ASP A 234 1.93 -6.94 18.97
CA ASP A 234 0.50 -7.25 18.88
C ASP A 234 -0.39 -6.03 19.22
N LYS A 235 0.16 -4.96 19.82
CA LYS A 235 -0.59 -3.72 20.05
C LYS A 235 -0.89 -3.01 18.72
N ASP A 236 -2.00 -2.28 18.73
CA ASP A 236 -2.38 -1.36 17.67
C ASP A 236 -2.96 -0.10 18.31
N GLU A 237 -2.64 1.06 17.76
CA GLU A 237 -3.10 2.36 18.23
C GLU A 237 -3.26 3.32 17.06
N SER A 238 -4.08 4.36 17.24
CA SER A 238 -4.29 5.35 16.20
C SER A 238 -3.02 6.18 15.95
N VAL A 239 -2.89 6.78 14.77
CA VAL A 239 -1.80 7.73 14.49
C VAL A 239 -1.77 8.85 15.53
N ALA A 240 -2.93 9.36 15.92
CA ALA A 240 -3.04 10.40 16.95
C ALA A 240 -2.57 9.93 18.33
N ASP A 241 -2.90 8.70 18.75
CA ASP A 241 -2.47 8.18 20.06
C ASP A 241 -0.96 7.90 20.08
N PHE A 242 -0.42 7.30 19.01
CA PHE A 242 1.01 7.08 18.83
C PHE A 242 1.80 8.40 18.90
N LEU A 243 1.45 9.36 18.05
CA LEU A 243 2.11 10.66 18.02
C LEU A 243 1.81 11.47 19.28
N GLY A 244 0.65 11.30 19.89
CA GLY A 244 0.30 11.91 21.17
C GLY A 244 1.21 11.45 22.30
N ARG A 245 1.61 10.18 22.31
CA ARG A 245 2.59 9.65 23.27
C ARG A 245 3.99 10.22 23.05
N VAL A 246 4.37 10.47 21.81
CA VAL A 246 5.68 11.09 21.47
C VAL A 246 5.69 12.60 21.71
N PHE A 247 4.63 13.31 21.30
CA PHE A 247 4.53 14.77 21.37
C PHE A 247 3.92 15.28 22.67
N GLY A 248 3.31 14.41 23.47
CA GLY A 248 2.70 14.69 24.78
C GLY A 248 1.19 14.93 24.74
N ASN A 249 0.58 15.13 23.57
CA ASN A 249 -0.87 15.32 23.41
C ASN A 249 -1.32 14.85 22.02
N LYS A 250 -2.36 13.99 21.98
CA LYS A 250 -2.95 13.45 20.74
C LYS A 250 -3.69 14.47 19.87
N ASN A 251 -4.06 15.62 20.45
CA ASN A 251 -4.66 16.77 19.76
C ASN A 251 -3.66 17.94 19.66
N SER A 252 -2.36 17.65 19.67
CA SER A 252 -1.36 18.71 19.54
C SER A 252 -1.40 19.35 18.14
N PRO A 253 -1.13 20.65 18.00
CA PRO A 253 -1.19 21.33 16.70
C PRO A 253 -0.36 20.65 15.58
N PRO A 254 0.83 20.07 15.82
CA PRO A 254 1.55 19.33 14.77
C PRO A 254 0.74 18.15 14.19
N ILE A 255 -0.08 17.49 15.03
CA ILE A 255 -0.95 16.40 14.60
C ILE A 255 -2.13 16.96 13.81
N THR A 256 -2.85 17.94 14.36
CA THR A 256 -4.08 18.47 13.75
C THR A 256 -3.84 19.40 12.56
N ASN A 257 -2.67 20.01 12.45
CA ASN A 257 -2.35 21.00 11.42
C ASN A 257 -1.54 20.40 10.25
N ILE A 258 -0.70 19.39 10.52
CA ILE A 258 0.21 18.83 9.52
C ILE A 258 -0.11 17.36 9.25
N VAL A 259 -0.13 16.52 10.30
CA VAL A 259 -0.32 15.08 10.10
C VAL A 259 -1.71 14.75 9.58
N SER A 260 -2.76 15.40 10.08
CA SER A 260 -4.11 15.18 9.58
C SER A 260 -4.24 15.56 8.09
N ALA A 261 -3.65 16.68 7.67
CA ALA A 261 -3.61 17.08 6.26
C ALA A 261 -2.93 16.01 5.40
N MET A 262 -1.79 15.48 5.84
CA MET A 262 -1.11 14.39 5.14
C MET A 262 -1.98 13.13 5.03
N LEU A 263 -2.70 12.75 6.09
CA LEU A 263 -3.58 11.58 6.08
C LEU A 263 -4.84 11.79 5.22
N HIS A 264 -5.36 13.01 5.13
CA HIS A 264 -6.40 13.37 4.14
C HIS A 264 -5.89 13.14 2.72
N GLY A 265 -4.66 13.58 2.42
CA GLY A 265 -4.07 13.46 1.08
C GLY A 265 -3.74 12.03 0.63
N ILE A 266 -3.55 11.09 1.57
CA ILE A 266 -3.16 9.71 1.26
C ILE A 266 -4.33 8.74 1.42
N TYR A 267 -5.09 8.86 2.51
CA TYR A 267 -6.12 7.90 2.93
C TYR A 267 -7.53 8.51 2.90
N GLY A 268 -7.67 9.83 2.77
CA GLY A 268 -8.94 10.53 3.00
C GLY A 268 -9.46 10.34 4.43
N GLY A 269 -8.61 9.91 5.36
CA GLY A 269 -9.00 9.32 6.63
C GLY A 269 -8.68 10.17 7.86
N ASP A 270 -9.24 9.74 9.00
CA ASP A 270 -9.11 10.41 10.30
C ASP A 270 -7.86 9.93 11.05
N VAL A 271 -7.01 10.88 11.48
CA VAL A 271 -5.82 10.63 12.30
C VAL A 271 -6.14 9.91 13.63
N HIS A 272 -7.35 10.07 14.15
CA HIS A 272 -7.81 9.43 15.39
C HIS A 272 -8.33 8.01 15.20
N LYS A 273 -8.53 7.54 13.96
CA LYS A 273 -9.04 6.20 13.65
C LYS A 273 -8.01 5.31 12.95
N LEU A 274 -7.24 5.89 12.02
CA LEU A 274 -6.24 5.16 11.24
C LEU A 274 -5.16 4.58 12.15
N SER A 275 -4.82 3.30 11.94
CA SER A 275 -3.76 2.62 12.66
C SER A 275 -2.38 3.19 12.31
N ALA A 276 -1.57 3.53 13.31
CA ALA A 276 -0.18 3.95 13.08
C ALA A 276 0.65 2.88 12.38
N LYS A 277 0.37 1.61 12.69
CA LYS A 277 1.04 0.41 12.16
C LYS A 277 0.69 0.13 10.70
N HIS A 278 -0.45 0.62 10.20
CA HIS A 278 -0.92 0.39 8.83
C HIS A 278 -0.96 1.66 7.97
N THR A 279 -0.15 2.66 8.34
CA THR A 279 0.02 3.89 7.58
C THR A 279 1.49 4.15 7.29
N ILE A 280 1.80 5.32 6.71
CA ILE A 280 3.18 5.80 6.53
C ILE A 280 4.00 5.92 7.84
N PHE A 281 3.37 5.76 9.00
CA PHE A 281 4.01 5.82 10.31
C PHE A 281 4.52 4.47 10.83
N GLU A 282 4.29 3.36 10.10
CA GLU A 282 4.62 2.00 10.54
C GLU A 282 6.06 1.88 11.08
N ASN A 283 7.05 2.32 10.30
CA ASN A 283 8.46 2.21 10.71
C ASN A 283 8.77 3.00 11.99
N PHE A 284 8.15 4.17 12.17
CA PHE A 284 8.35 4.97 13.38
C PHE A 284 7.65 4.35 14.59
N TRP A 285 6.47 3.77 14.37
CA TRP A 285 5.77 3.02 15.38
C TRP A 285 6.58 1.80 15.84
N GLN A 286 7.16 1.03 14.89
CA GLN A 286 8.03 -0.10 15.20
C GLN A 286 9.28 0.33 16.00
N GLN A 287 9.91 1.45 15.64
CA GLN A 287 11.06 2.00 16.38
C GLN A 287 10.71 2.48 17.79
N ASP A 288 9.49 2.95 17.99
CA ASP A 288 9.01 3.38 19.30
C ASP A 288 8.67 2.17 20.18
N MET A 289 8.04 1.15 19.60
CA MET A 289 7.71 -0.11 20.24
C MET A 289 8.96 -0.91 20.65
N PHE A 290 9.93 -1.05 19.74
CA PHE A 290 11.18 -1.74 19.99
C PHE A 290 12.32 -1.03 19.24
N PRO A 291 13.11 -0.17 19.92
CA PRO A 291 14.12 0.65 19.27
C PRO A 291 15.32 -0.18 18.79
N LEU A 292 15.83 0.18 17.62
CA LEU A 292 17.04 -0.41 17.06
C LEU A 292 18.29 0.41 17.37
N HIS A 293 19.45 -0.25 17.35
CA HIS A 293 20.75 0.43 17.43
C HIS A 293 20.99 1.34 16.22
N GLN A 294 21.94 2.28 16.38
CA GLN A 294 22.32 3.19 15.30
C GLN A 294 22.77 2.41 14.06
N GLY A 295 22.33 2.87 12.89
CA GLY A 295 22.66 2.23 11.62
C GLY A 295 21.78 1.04 11.27
N LEU A 296 20.90 0.56 12.16
CA LEU A 296 19.93 -0.49 11.83
C LEU A 296 18.57 0.10 11.43
N SER A 297 17.78 -0.69 10.72
CA SER A 297 16.42 -0.36 10.30
C SER A 297 15.56 -1.62 10.27
N TRP A 298 14.25 -1.44 10.51
CA TRP A 298 13.29 -2.51 10.33
C TRP A 298 13.02 -2.73 8.83
N ILE A 299 12.94 -4.00 8.45
CA ILE A 299 12.49 -4.44 7.13
C ILE A 299 11.52 -5.61 7.31
N ALA A 300 10.44 -5.63 6.53
CA ALA A 300 9.60 -6.81 6.44
C ALA A 300 10.35 -7.92 5.68
N ARG A 301 10.41 -9.13 6.24
CA ARG A 301 11.16 -10.27 5.68
C ARG A 301 10.76 -10.56 4.23
N LYS A 302 9.47 -10.42 3.87
CA LYS A 302 9.02 -10.58 2.49
C LYS A 302 9.68 -9.62 1.49
N GLU A 303 10.01 -8.41 1.91
CA GLU A 303 10.63 -7.39 1.04
C GLU A 303 12.08 -7.72 0.72
N PHE A 304 12.78 -8.29 1.70
CA PHE A 304 14.14 -8.77 1.55
C PHE A 304 14.25 -9.84 0.47
N PHE A 305 13.29 -10.77 0.42
CA PHE A 305 13.25 -11.82 -0.60
C PHE A 305 12.76 -11.29 -1.95
N LEU A 306 11.79 -10.38 -1.99
CA LEU A 306 11.26 -9.83 -3.24
C LEU A 306 12.35 -9.25 -4.14
N GLN A 307 13.28 -8.49 -3.56
CA GLN A 307 14.33 -7.84 -4.34
C GLN A 307 15.14 -8.85 -5.15
N TYR A 308 15.65 -9.89 -4.49
CA TYR A 308 16.44 -10.92 -5.17
C TYR A 308 15.57 -11.74 -6.13
N ASP A 309 14.32 -12.01 -5.77
CA ASP A 309 13.37 -12.75 -6.61
C ASP A 309 13.19 -12.06 -7.96
N ILE A 310 12.93 -10.74 -7.96
CA ILE A 310 12.78 -9.96 -9.19
C ILE A 310 14.07 -9.92 -10.01
N LEU A 311 15.23 -9.93 -9.35
CA LEU A 311 16.52 -9.89 -10.05
C LEU A 311 16.92 -11.23 -10.69
N ASP A 312 16.28 -12.32 -10.30
CA ASP A 312 16.33 -13.59 -11.01
C ASP A 312 15.20 -13.72 -12.07
N GLY A 313 14.33 -12.71 -12.17
CA GLY A 313 13.26 -12.61 -13.16
C GLY A 313 13.76 -12.32 -14.58
N PRO A 314 12.88 -12.47 -15.59
CA PRO A 314 13.23 -12.25 -16.99
C PRO A 314 13.56 -10.79 -17.31
N ASN A 315 12.95 -9.82 -16.62
CA ASN A 315 13.14 -8.38 -16.89
C ASN A 315 14.18 -7.70 -16.00
N ARG A 316 15.02 -8.46 -15.30
CA ARG A 316 15.99 -7.94 -14.31
C ARG A 316 16.81 -6.73 -14.78
N LEU A 317 17.26 -6.71 -16.04
CA LEU A 317 18.04 -5.59 -16.59
C LEU A 317 17.20 -4.31 -16.72
N ALA A 318 15.97 -4.43 -17.24
CA ALA A 318 15.06 -3.29 -17.36
C ALA A 318 14.63 -2.77 -15.99
N VAL A 319 14.40 -3.66 -15.02
CA VAL A 319 14.11 -3.28 -13.63
C VAL A 319 15.28 -2.50 -13.02
N ILE A 320 16.51 -2.96 -13.21
CA ILE A 320 17.71 -2.25 -12.75
C ILE A 320 17.80 -0.86 -13.37
N GLU A 321 17.63 -0.77 -14.69
CA GLU A 321 17.74 0.49 -15.41
C GLU A 321 16.69 1.51 -14.92
N MET A 322 15.45 1.06 -14.75
CA MET A 322 14.38 1.90 -14.23
C MET A 322 14.62 2.34 -12.78
N ALA A 323 15.09 1.44 -11.92
CA ALA A 323 15.39 1.76 -10.53
C ALA A 323 16.51 2.79 -10.40
N GLU A 324 17.59 2.66 -11.20
CA GLU A 324 18.67 3.66 -11.28
C GLU A 324 18.16 5.02 -11.74
N LYS A 325 17.35 5.03 -12.81
CA LYS A 325 16.75 6.28 -13.34
C LYS A 325 15.81 6.93 -12.33
N ALA A 326 15.07 6.17 -11.54
CA ALA A 326 14.11 6.68 -10.59
C ALA A 326 14.72 7.17 -9.26
N ARG A 327 15.99 6.86 -8.96
CA ARG A 327 16.66 7.14 -7.67
C ARG A 327 16.55 8.60 -7.22
N ASN A 328 16.62 9.54 -8.15
CA ASN A 328 16.60 10.98 -7.86
C ASN A 328 15.21 11.62 -8.05
N HIS A 329 14.17 10.82 -8.23
CA HIS A 329 12.84 11.31 -8.56
C HIS A 329 11.79 10.79 -7.60
N ASN A 330 10.97 11.70 -7.06
CA ASN A 330 9.91 11.35 -6.11
C ASN A 330 8.57 11.05 -6.81
N LEU A 331 8.37 11.56 -8.02
CA LEU A 331 7.12 11.44 -8.77
C LEU A 331 7.40 10.73 -10.09
N LEU A 332 6.49 9.83 -10.45
CA LEU A 332 6.46 9.10 -11.71
C LEU A 332 5.09 9.32 -12.37
N ALA A 333 5.11 9.46 -13.68
CA ALA A 333 3.98 9.88 -14.48
C ALA A 333 4.00 9.22 -15.86
N PHE A 334 2.90 9.37 -16.60
CA PHE A 334 2.81 9.04 -18.03
C PHE A 334 2.16 10.21 -18.76
N SER A 335 2.42 10.32 -20.08
CA SER A 335 1.96 11.45 -20.90
C SER A 335 0.44 11.65 -20.88
N ASP A 336 -0.31 10.55 -20.93
CA ASP A 336 -1.78 10.55 -20.85
C ASP A 336 -2.27 10.08 -19.47
N GLY A 337 -1.47 10.35 -18.43
CA GLY A 337 -1.74 9.91 -17.08
C GLY A 337 -1.78 8.39 -16.92
N LEU A 338 -2.35 7.91 -15.81
CA LEU A 338 -2.34 6.46 -15.53
C LEU A 338 -3.24 5.64 -16.46
N VAL A 339 -4.03 6.27 -17.34
CA VAL A 339 -4.83 5.56 -18.35
C VAL A 339 -3.93 4.80 -19.32
N THR A 340 -2.74 5.34 -19.65
CA THR A 340 -1.73 4.65 -20.47
C THR A 340 -1.40 3.26 -19.92
N LEU A 341 -1.31 3.11 -18.60
CA LEU A 341 -1.02 1.84 -17.95
C LEU A 341 -2.19 0.85 -18.12
N VAL A 342 -3.43 1.32 -17.97
CA VAL A 342 -4.65 0.49 -18.11
C VAL A 342 -4.81 0.00 -19.55
N GLU A 343 -4.66 0.90 -20.52
CA GLU A 343 -4.75 0.56 -21.95
C GLU A 343 -3.69 -0.48 -22.36
N ALA A 344 -2.47 -0.35 -21.82
CA ALA A 344 -1.41 -1.32 -22.07
C ALA A 344 -1.72 -2.69 -21.47
N PHE A 345 -2.23 -2.76 -20.23
CA PHE A 345 -2.71 -4.02 -19.65
C PHE A 345 -3.82 -4.65 -20.48
N GLU A 346 -4.80 -3.85 -20.91
CA GLU A 346 -5.91 -4.36 -21.70
C GLU A 346 -5.42 -4.93 -23.05
N ALA A 347 -4.56 -4.20 -23.76
CA ALA A 347 -3.98 -4.66 -25.02
C ALA A 347 -3.17 -5.96 -24.84
N ASP A 348 -2.34 -6.04 -23.80
CA ASP A 348 -1.54 -7.21 -23.47
C ASP A 348 -2.42 -8.43 -23.17
N LEU A 349 -3.41 -8.28 -22.29
CA LEU A 349 -4.32 -9.36 -21.91
C LEU A 349 -5.18 -9.84 -23.08
N ARG A 350 -5.66 -8.94 -23.95
CA ARG A 350 -6.42 -9.31 -25.15
C ARG A 350 -5.57 -10.06 -26.18
N ALA A 351 -4.25 -9.87 -26.19
CA ALA A 351 -3.34 -10.60 -27.08
C ALA A 351 -3.08 -12.05 -26.61
N MET A 352 -3.39 -12.39 -25.35
CA MET A 352 -3.14 -13.72 -24.80
C MET A 352 -4.26 -14.70 -25.07
N LYS A 353 -3.87 -15.88 -25.61
CA LYS A 353 -4.82 -16.93 -26.01
C LYS A 353 -5.51 -17.62 -24.83
N ASN A 354 -4.91 -17.58 -23.63
CA ASN A 354 -5.43 -18.20 -22.42
C ASN A 354 -6.18 -17.21 -21.51
N VAL A 355 -6.55 -16.04 -22.02
CA VAL A 355 -7.29 -15.02 -21.27
C VAL A 355 -8.64 -14.77 -21.90
N THR A 356 -9.68 -14.64 -21.08
CA THR A 356 -11.01 -14.17 -21.47
C THR A 356 -11.40 -13.00 -20.58
N ILE A 357 -11.75 -11.87 -21.20
CA ILE A 357 -12.20 -10.68 -20.48
C ILE A 357 -13.73 -10.56 -20.64
N LYS A 358 -14.44 -10.50 -19.51
CA LYS A 358 -15.90 -10.32 -19.43
C LYS A 358 -16.22 -8.98 -18.78
N GLN A 359 -16.46 -7.95 -19.59
CA GLN A 359 -16.95 -6.64 -19.15
C GLN A 359 -18.48 -6.63 -19.09
N ASN A 360 -19.07 -5.61 -18.46
CA ASN A 360 -20.53 -5.52 -18.24
C ASN A 360 -21.11 -6.78 -17.57
N THR A 361 -20.31 -7.44 -16.74
CA THR A 361 -20.65 -8.74 -16.16
C THR A 361 -20.54 -8.65 -14.64
N PRO A 362 -21.46 -7.93 -13.96
CA PRO A 362 -21.48 -7.83 -12.52
C PRO A 362 -21.75 -9.21 -11.91
N ILE A 363 -20.96 -9.56 -10.91
CA ILE A 363 -21.10 -10.81 -10.16
C ILE A 363 -22.17 -10.60 -9.09
N THR A 364 -22.99 -11.61 -8.85
CA THR A 364 -24.11 -11.58 -7.89
C THR A 364 -23.94 -12.56 -6.75
N ALA A 365 -23.14 -13.62 -6.93
CA ALA A 365 -22.84 -14.57 -5.86
C ALA A 365 -21.51 -15.33 -6.07
N LEU A 366 -20.91 -15.74 -4.95
CA LEU A 366 -19.76 -16.64 -4.88
C LEU A 366 -20.09 -17.81 -3.93
N GLU A 367 -19.99 -19.04 -4.41
CA GLU A 367 -20.30 -20.23 -3.59
C GLU A 367 -19.34 -21.37 -3.87
N LEU A 368 -18.90 -22.09 -2.84
CA LEU A 368 -18.16 -23.34 -3.01
C LEU A 368 -19.14 -24.46 -3.40
N GLN A 369 -19.00 -24.99 -4.61
CA GLN A 369 -19.79 -26.10 -5.14
C GLN A 369 -18.87 -27.11 -5.83
N ASP A 370 -19.02 -28.40 -5.50
CA ASP A 370 -18.25 -29.49 -6.15
C ASP A 370 -16.72 -29.28 -6.12
N ASN A 371 -16.19 -28.78 -4.99
CA ASN A 371 -14.75 -28.43 -4.83
C ASN A 371 -14.24 -27.34 -5.79
N LYS A 372 -15.14 -26.58 -6.40
CA LYS A 372 -14.87 -25.39 -7.23
C LYS A 372 -15.64 -24.21 -6.67
N VAL A 373 -15.22 -22.99 -7.02
CA VAL A 373 -16.01 -21.80 -6.71
C VAL A 373 -16.91 -21.50 -7.90
N ALA A 374 -18.21 -21.52 -7.68
CA ALA A 374 -19.21 -21.02 -8.60
C ALA A 374 -19.25 -19.48 -8.50
N VAL A 375 -19.05 -18.82 -9.63
CA VAL A 375 -19.18 -17.37 -9.79
C VAL A 375 -20.46 -17.14 -10.58
N ASP A 376 -21.48 -16.59 -9.91
CA ASP A 376 -22.74 -16.24 -10.56
C ASP A 376 -22.67 -14.81 -11.12
N ALA A 377 -22.94 -14.68 -12.41
CA ALA A 377 -23.03 -13.43 -13.15
C ALA A 377 -24.05 -13.55 -14.30
N GLY A 378 -25.15 -14.27 -14.05
CA GLY A 378 -26.19 -14.52 -15.05
C GLY A 378 -25.66 -15.29 -16.28
N PRO A 379 -25.76 -14.76 -17.52
CA PRO A 379 -25.19 -15.40 -18.71
C PRO A 379 -23.67 -15.60 -18.65
N GLY A 380 -22.99 -14.80 -17.80
CA GLY A 380 -21.54 -14.85 -17.64
C GLY A 380 -21.04 -15.86 -16.61
N SER A 381 -21.92 -16.61 -15.93
CA SER A 381 -21.56 -17.50 -14.81
C SER A 381 -20.54 -18.59 -15.19
N GLY A 382 -19.78 -19.07 -14.20
CA GLY A 382 -18.77 -20.11 -14.39
C GLY A 382 -18.36 -20.81 -13.10
N LYS A 383 -17.70 -21.97 -13.22
CA LYS A 383 -17.12 -22.72 -12.09
C LYS A 383 -15.60 -22.78 -12.26
N TYR A 384 -14.87 -22.44 -11.19
CA TYR A 384 -13.43 -22.22 -11.23
C TYR A 384 -12.69 -23.04 -10.18
N ASP A 385 -11.51 -23.54 -10.54
CA ASP A 385 -10.61 -24.28 -9.65
C ASP A 385 -9.91 -23.36 -8.64
N GLN A 386 -9.75 -22.08 -9.00
CA GLN A 386 -9.31 -21.01 -8.12
C GLN A 386 -10.01 -19.71 -8.51
N VAL A 387 -10.38 -18.90 -7.52
CA VAL A 387 -10.87 -17.54 -7.72
C VAL A 387 -9.99 -16.58 -6.95
N LEU A 388 -9.53 -15.53 -7.63
CA LEU A 388 -8.85 -14.39 -7.02
C LEU A 388 -9.81 -13.19 -7.06
N SER A 389 -10.30 -12.78 -5.89
CA SER A 389 -11.09 -11.56 -5.78
C SER A 389 -10.19 -10.36 -5.51
N THR A 390 -10.34 -9.33 -6.36
CA THR A 390 -9.69 -8.03 -6.19
C THR A 390 -10.68 -6.90 -5.91
N LEU A 391 -11.93 -7.27 -5.60
CA LEU A 391 -13.00 -6.37 -5.23
C LEU A 391 -12.77 -5.77 -3.84
N PHE A 392 -13.54 -4.72 -3.51
CA PHE A 392 -13.58 -4.22 -2.15
C PHE A 392 -14.05 -5.32 -1.20
N SER A 393 -13.47 -5.43 0.00
CA SER A 393 -13.73 -6.56 0.89
C SER A 393 -15.18 -6.67 1.33
N GLY A 394 -15.88 -5.54 1.47
CA GLY A 394 -17.31 -5.54 1.79
C GLY A 394 -18.12 -6.22 0.69
N ASP A 395 -17.83 -5.91 -0.57
CA ASP A 395 -18.48 -6.52 -1.74
C ASP A 395 -18.25 -8.03 -1.78
N VAL A 396 -17.02 -8.49 -1.47
CA VAL A 396 -16.73 -9.94 -1.40
C VAL A 396 -17.60 -10.63 -0.34
N ALA A 397 -17.80 -9.98 0.81
CA ALA A 397 -18.64 -10.51 1.88
C ALA A 397 -20.12 -10.57 1.50
N GLU A 398 -20.62 -9.58 0.75
CA GLU A 398 -22.00 -9.55 0.26
C GLU A 398 -22.27 -10.64 -0.80
N LEU A 399 -21.29 -10.88 -1.67
CA LEU A 399 -21.37 -11.89 -2.73
C LEU A 399 -21.27 -13.32 -2.16
N ALA A 400 -20.55 -13.53 -1.06
CA ALA A 400 -20.28 -14.86 -0.51
C ALA A 400 -21.56 -15.58 -0.04
N LYS A 401 -21.67 -16.87 -0.39
CA LYS A 401 -22.72 -17.80 0.05
C LYS A 401 -22.10 -18.94 0.87
N PRO A 402 -22.75 -19.38 1.97
CA PRO A 402 -23.98 -18.82 2.55
C PRO A 402 -23.78 -17.37 3.04
N ALA A 403 -24.87 -16.59 3.08
CA ALA A 403 -24.81 -15.20 3.49
C ALA A 403 -24.23 -15.06 4.91
N ASN A 404 -23.51 -13.97 5.16
CA ASN A 404 -22.81 -13.69 6.43
C ASN A 404 -21.69 -14.69 6.78
N SER A 405 -21.13 -15.40 5.79
CA SER A 405 -19.99 -16.29 5.99
C SER A 405 -18.66 -15.55 6.22
N LEU A 406 -18.57 -14.28 5.79
CA LEU A 406 -17.36 -13.44 5.88
C LEU A 406 -17.60 -12.14 6.70
N PRO A 407 -18.08 -12.22 7.95
CA PRO A 407 -18.44 -11.03 8.72
C PRO A 407 -17.26 -10.09 9.00
N SER A 408 -16.03 -10.60 9.05
CA SER A 408 -14.85 -9.76 9.25
C SER A 408 -14.53 -8.90 8.02
N LEU A 409 -14.81 -9.40 6.81
CA LEU A 409 -14.67 -8.61 5.57
C LEU A 409 -15.81 -7.60 5.39
N ALA A 410 -17.03 -7.96 5.81
CA ALA A 410 -18.18 -7.06 5.82
C ALA A 410 -17.98 -5.85 6.74
N ALA A 411 -17.20 -6.01 7.81
CA ALA A 411 -16.88 -4.95 8.75
C ALA A 411 -15.75 -4.01 8.29
N THR A 412 -15.23 -4.15 7.08
CA THR A 412 -14.21 -3.22 6.55
C THR A 412 -14.87 -1.91 6.17
N GLU A 413 -14.26 -0.81 6.60
CA GLU A 413 -14.70 0.54 6.26
C GLU A 413 -13.92 1.07 5.05
N ALA A 414 -14.58 1.90 4.24
CA ALA A 414 -13.96 2.69 3.19
C ALA A 414 -14.63 4.05 3.11
N VAL A 415 -13.87 5.08 2.76
CA VAL A 415 -14.43 6.42 2.56
C VAL A 415 -14.77 6.66 1.10
N SER A 416 -15.76 7.52 0.88
CA SER A 416 -16.15 8.00 -0.44
C SER A 416 -15.54 9.37 -0.68
N ILE A 417 -15.07 9.62 -1.91
CA ILE A 417 -14.60 10.94 -2.32
C ILE A 417 -15.31 11.36 -3.60
N MET A 418 -15.52 12.66 -3.76
CA MET A 418 -15.87 13.26 -5.03
C MET A 418 -14.63 13.93 -5.62
N VAL A 419 -14.31 13.54 -6.85
CA VAL A 419 -13.23 14.14 -7.63
C VAL A 419 -13.84 15.13 -8.60
N VAL A 420 -13.54 16.42 -8.45
CA VAL A 420 -13.99 17.48 -9.36
C VAL A 420 -12.79 18.09 -10.05
N ASN A 421 -12.71 17.92 -11.37
CA ASN A 421 -11.75 18.60 -12.22
C ASN A 421 -12.34 19.93 -12.70
N LEU A 422 -11.55 20.99 -12.62
CA LEU A 422 -11.87 22.33 -13.10
C LEU A 422 -10.78 22.75 -14.09
N TYR A 423 -11.17 23.17 -15.28
CA TYR A 423 -10.26 23.73 -16.27
C TYR A 423 -10.68 25.15 -16.64
N TYR A 424 -9.74 26.07 -16.50
CA TYR A 424 -9.88 27.47 -16.85
C TYR A 424 -8.96 27.78 -18.03
N PRO A 425 -9.45 28.41 -19.10
CA PRO A 425 -8.59 28.84 -20.21
C PRO A 425 -7.50 29.83 -19.80
N ASN A 426 -7.72 30.59 -18.72
CA ASN A 426 -6.72 31.48 -18.14
C ASN A 426 -5.55 30.67 -17.55
N PRO A 427 -4.30 30.78 -18.09
CA PRO A 427 -3.17 30.01 -17.60
C PRO A 427 -2.48 30.61 -16.36
N ASP A 428 -2.84 31.84 -15.97
CA ASP A 428 -2.11 32.61 -14.96
C ASP A 428 -2.75 32.56 -13.56
N LEU A 429 -3.81 31.77 -13.37
CA LEU A 429 -4.57 31.72 -12.10
C LEU A 429 -3.74 31.17 -10.93
N LEU A 430 -2.65 30.44 -11.18
CA LEU A 430 -1.76 29.87 -10.15
C LEU A 430 -0.43 30.61 -10.01
N LYS A 431 -0.24 31.72 -10.72
CA LYS A 431 1.06 32.41 -10.81
C LYS A 431 1.67 32.81 -9.47
N GLU A 432 0.83 33.15 -8.49
CA GLU A 432 1.26 33.53 -7.14
C GLU A 432 1.68 32.33 -6.29
N ASN A 433 1.15 31.13 -6.56
CA ASN A 433 1.37 29.93 -5.76
C ASN A 433 1.62 28.68 -6.62
N PRO A 434 2.63 28.66 -7.51
CA PRO A 434 2.87 27.50 -8.35
C PRO A 434 3.26 26.29 -7.51
N GLY A 435 2.76 25.11 -7.85
CA GLY A 435 2.93 23.95 -6.99
C GLY A 435 2.34 22.63 -7.44
N PHE A 436 2.52 21.62 -6.59
CA PHE A 436 1.77 20.36 -6.66
C PHE A 436 0.29 20.55 -6.26
N GLY A 437 0.03 21.51 -5.37
CA GLY A 437 -1.27 21.73 -4.75
C GLY A 437 -1.18 21.86 -3.23
N TYR A 438 -2.33 21.79 -2.58
CA TYR A 438 -2.46 21.97 -1.14
C TYR A 438 -3.41 20.98 -0.47
N LEU A 439 -3.20 20.79 0.83
CA LEU A 439 -4.04 19.97 1.70
C LEU A 439 -4.70 20.83 2.77
N ILE A 440 -5.88 20.41 3.22
CA ILE A 440 -6.67 21.12 4.24
C ILE A 440 -6.67 20.27 5.53
N PRO A 441 -6.08 20.74 6.64
CA PRO A 441 -6.01 20.00 7.89
C PRO A 441 -7.33 20.02 8.69
N GLN A 442 -7.44 19.16 9.70
CA GLN A 442 -8.61 19.10 10.60
C GLN A 442 -8.74 20.34 11.48
N SER A 443 -7.64 21.07 11.66
CA SER A 443 -7.61 22.33 12.41
C SER A 443 -8.22 23.51 11.68
N VAL A 444 -8.48 23.41 10.36
CA VAL A 444 -9.18 24.47 9.62
C VAL A 444 -10.63 24.51 10.11
N PRO A 445 -11.14 25.69 10.53
CA PRO A 445 -12.50 25.80 11.00
C PRO A 445 -13.54 25.38 9.95
N PRO A 446 -14.68 24.80 10.34
CA PRO A 446 -15.74 24.40 9.40
C PRO A 446 -16.25 25.54 8.51
N GLU A 447 -16.19 26.80 8.97
CA GLU A 447 -16.56 27.98 8.20
C GLU A 447 -15.64 28.26 7.00
N GLU A 448 -14.36 27.86 7.09
CA GLU A 448 -13.39 28.00 6.00
C GLU A 448 -13.38 26.77 5.07
N ASN A 449 -13.91 25.63 5.52
CA ASN A 449 -14.02 24.41 4.71
C ASN A 449 -15.39 23.70 4.86
N PRO A 450 -16.52 24.39 4.60
CA PRO A 450 -17.85 23.81 4.80
C PRO A 450 -18.13 22.67 3.80
N GLU A 451 -17.45 22.68 2.65
CA GLU A 451 -17.57 21.64 1.63
C GLU A 451 -16.85 20.33 2.00
N CYS A 452 -16.12 20.30 3.11
CA CYS A 452 -15.31 19.16 3.54
C CYS A 452 -14.29 18.75 2.49
N ALA A 453 -13.61 19.73 1.88
CA ALA A 453 -12.51 19.48 0.96
C ALA A 453 -11.30 18.90 1.72
N LEU A 454 -10.64 17.92 1.10
CA LEU A 454 -9.41 17.29 1.62
C LEU A 454 -8.17 18.03 1.10
N GLY A 455 -8.26 18.60 -0.10
CA GLY A 455 -7.19 19.33 -0.76
C GLY A 455 -7.49 19.58 -2.24
N VAL A 456 -6.61 20.35 -2.88
CA VAL A 456 -6.69 20.70 -4.30
C VAL A 456 -5.34 20.46 -4.95
N LEU A 457 -5.35 19.79 -6.09
CA LEU A 457 -4.18 19.53 -6.92
C LEU A 457 -4.11 20.54 -8.06
N PHE A 458 -2.90 20.99 -8.38
CA PHE A 458 -2.62 21.92 -9.46
C PHE A 458 -2.14 21.14 -10.67
N ASP A 459 -3.06 20.45 -11.36
CA ASP A 459 -2.72 19.50 -12.42
C ASP A 459 -1.99 20.17 -13.61
N SER A 460 -2.17 21.49 -13.85
CA SER A 460 -1.46 22.23 -14.90
C SER A 460 0.00 22.55 -14.56
N ASP A 461 0.35 22.70 -13.27
CA ASP A 461 1.71 22.95 -12.80
C ASP A 461 2.54 21.67 -12.70
N ILE A 462 1.84 20.54 -12.75
CA ILE A 462 2.41 19.23 -12.82
C ILE A 462 2.56 18.90 -14.31
N GLU A 463 3.72 19.19 -14.88
CA GLU A 463 4.01 18.95 -16.31
C GLU A 463 3.90 17.44 -16.65
N MET A 464 2.75 17.04 -17.21
CA MET A 464 2.48 15.66 -17.60
C MET A 464 2.49 15.44 -19.11
N GLY A 465 2.66 16.47 -19.95
CA GLY A 465 2.59 16.32 -21.41
C GLY A 465 2.15 17.60 -22.13
N LYS A 466 1.71 17.45 -23.38
CA LYS A 466 1.19 18.54 -24.22
C LYS A 466 -0.32 18.67 -24.08
N ASP A 467 -0.78 19.01 -22.87
CA ASP A 467 -2.17 19.43 -22.67
C ASP A 467 -2.37 20.85 -23.23
N VAL A 468 -3.63 21.22 -23.50
CA VAL A 468 -4.02 22.59 -23.88
C VAL A 468 -3.60 23.57 -22.80
N GLN A 469 -3.11 24.75 -23.19
CA GLN A 469 -2.67 25.78 -22.25
C GLN A 469 -3.86 26.34 -21.46
N GLY A 470 -3.78 26.26 -20.13
CA GLY A 470 -4.78 26.76 -19.19
C GLY A 470 -4.48 26.30 -17.77
N THR A 471 -5.25 26.81 -16.80
CA THR A 471 -5.16 26.35 -15.41
C THR A 471 -6.07 25.16 -15.19
N LYS A 472 -5.51 24.07 -14.67
CA LYS A 472 -6.25 22.83 -14.41
C LYS A 472 -6.10 22.42 -12.96
N LEU A 473 -7.24 22.30 -12.27
CA LEU A 473 -7.31 21.95 -10.86
C LEU A 473 -8.10 20.66 -10.67
N THR A 474 -7.76 19.94 -9.60
CA THR A 474 -8.64 18.89 -9.08
C THR A 474 -8.92 19.10 -7.61
N VAL A 475 -10.19 19.29 -7.29
CA VAL A 475 -10.69 19.39 -5.92
C VAL A 475 -11.15 18.00 -5.46
N MET A 476 -10.66 17.57 -4.30
CA MET A 476 -11.05 16.33 -3.64
C MET A 476 -11.97 16.65 -2.46
N LEU A 477 -13.25 16.28 -2.57
CA LEU A 477 -14.25 16.49 -1.51
C LEU A 477 -14.58 15.17 -0.80
N GLY A 478 -14.87 15.26 0.50
CA GLY A 478 -15.40 14.16 1.29
C GLY A 478 -14.39 13.46 2.17
N GLY A 479 -14.13 12.19 1.88
CA GLY A 479 -13.35 11.34 2.78
C GLY A 479 -14.12 11.05 4.08
N HIS A 480 -13.41 10.95 5.19
CA HIS A 480 -13.99 10.63 6.50
C HIS A 480 -15.05 11.63 6.97
N TYR A 481 -15.04 12.86 6.48
CA TYR A 481 -16.05 13.88 6.82
C TYR A 481 -17.46 13.53 6.33
N TRP A 482 -17.57 12.73 5.27
CA TRP A 482 -18.86 12.30 4.71
C TRP A 482 -19.39 10.99 5.29
N ASN A 483 -18.66 10.35 6.22
CA ASN A 483 -19.08 9.06 6.77
C ASN A 483 -20.44 9.12 7.47
N ASP A 484 -20.76 10.25 8.09
CA ASP A 484 -22.02 10.45 8.82
C ASP A 484 -23.10 11.12 7.95
N TRP A 485 -22.84 11.35 6.66
CA TRP A 485 -23.81 11.96 5.75
C TRP A 485 -24.80 10.91 5.23
N SER A 486 -26.09 11.16 5.39
CA SER A 486 -27.14 10.26 4.89
C SER A 486 -27.27 10.26 3.37
N ILE A 487 -26.97 11.40 2.73
CA ILE A 487 -27.06 11.61 1.29
C ILE A 487 -25.78 12.30 0.84
N LEU A 488 -25.04 11.65 -0.06
CA LEU A 488 -23.86 12.26 -0.68
C LEU A 488 -24.29 13.20 -1.83
N PRO A 489 -23.56 14.31 -2.04
CA PRO A 489 -23.90 15.29 -3.06
C PRO A 489 -23.79 14.69 -4.47
N ASP A 490 -24.63 15.16 -5.38
CA ASP A 490 -24.55 14.83 -6.80
C ASP A 490 -23.43 15.61 -7.51
N LYS A 491 -23.28 15.43 -8.82
CA LYS A 491 -22.18 15.99 -9.59
C LYS A 491 -22.29 17.50 -9.69
N GLU A 492 -23.49 18.00 -9.91
CA GLU A 492 -23.83 19.41 -10.07
C GLU A 492 -23.57 20.17 -8.77
N THR A 493 -24.11 19.67 -7.64
CA THR A 493 -23.87 20.23 -6.31
C THR A 493 -22.39 20.20 -5.97
N SER A 494 -21.71 19.08 -6.22
CA SER A 494 -20.28 18.97 -5.93
C SER A 494 -19.41 19.89 -6.80
N THR A 495 -19.85 20.20 -8.02
CA THR A 495 -19.16 21.14 -8.90
C THR A 495 -19.24 22.55 -8.33
N ALA A 496 -20.42 22.97 -7.86
CA ALA A 496 -20.60 24.24 -7.17
C ALA A 496 -19.76 24.31 -5.87
N MET A 497 -19.74 23.21 -5.09
CA MET A 497 -18.88 23.10 -3.90
C MET A 497 -17.40 23.27 -4.24
N ALA A 498 -16.90 22.58 -5.28
CA ALA A 498 -15.51 22.68 -5.70
C ALA A 498 -15.14 24.09 -6.19
N MET A 499 -16.05 24.75 -6.91
CA MET A 499 -15.86 26.15 -7.34
C MET A 499 -15.80 27.10 -6.14
N ALA A 500 -16.70 26.94 -5.15
CA ALA A 500 -16.67 27.73 -3.92
C ALA A 500 -15.36 27.54 -3.12
N VAL A 501 -14.82 26.32 -3.08
CA VAL A 501 -13.52 26.03 -2.46
C VAL A 501 -12.39 26.80 -3.14
N VAL A 502 -12.29 26.76 -4.47
CA VAL A 502 -11.19 27.45 -5.18
C VAL A 502 -11.38 28.97 -5.22
N GLU A 503 -12.62 29.45 -5.21
CA GLU A 503 -12.91 30.87 -5.02
C GLU A 503 -12.38 31.35 -3.67
N ARG A 504 -12.75 30.67 -2.58
CA ARG A 504 -12.35 31.04 -1.22
C ARG A 504 -10.84 30.91 -1.00
N HIS A 505 -10.25 29.80 -1.42
CA HIS A 505 -8.86 29.48 -1.06
C HIS A 505 -7.83 30.07 -2.03
N LEU A 506 -8.18 30.23 -3.31
CA LEU A 506 -7.27 30.70 -4.35
C LEU A 506 -7.66 32.07 -4.94
N GLY A 507 -8.84 32.61 -4.58
CA GLY A 507 -9.31 33.88 -5.13
C GLY A 507 -9.74 33.81 -6.59
N ILE A 508 -10.02 32.62 -7.12
CA ILE A 508 -10.46 32.45 -8.52
C ILE A 508 -11.89 32.97 -8.63
N SER A 509 -12.12 33.97 -9.50
CA SER A 509 -13.43 34.57 -9.69
C SER A 509 -14.46 33.54 -10.17
N PRO A 510 -15.70 33.57 -9.65
CA PRO A 510 -16.79 32.72 -10.15
C PRO A 510 -17.20 33.07 -11.59
N GLU A 511 -16.77 34.22 -12.11
CA GLU A 511 -17.01 34.66 -13.50
C GLU A 511 -16.02 34.06 -14.51
N GLU A 512 -14.92 33.43 -14.05
CA GLU A 512 -13.95 32.79 -14.93
C GLU A 512 -14.58 31.65 -15.74
N PRO A 513 -14.41 31.61 -17.07
CA PRO A 513 -14.92 30.52 -17.89
C PRO A 513 -14.31 29.19 -17.44
N VAL A 514 -15.17 28.22 -17.10
CA VAL A 514 -14.72 26.95 -16.55
C VAL A 514 -15.37 25.76 -17.26
N THR A 515 -14.55 24.76 -17.60
CA THR A 515 -14.99 23.44 -18.03
C THR A 515 -14.81 22.47 -16.87
N THR A 516 -15.86 21.70 -16.54
CA THR A 516 -15.88 20.88 -15.33
C THR A 516 -16.07 19.39 -15.63
N SER A 517 -15.56 18.54 -14.74
CA SER A 517 -15.84 17.11 -14.74
C SER A 517 -15.90 16.58 -13.31
N ALA A 518 -16.96 15.89 -12.95
CA ALA A 518 -17.14 15.33 -11.61
C ALA A 518 -17.35 13.81 -11.65
N LYS A 519 -16.71 13.11 -10.70
CA LYS A 519 -16.88 11.66 -10.49
C LYS A 519 -16.96 11.34 -9.00
N MET A 520 -18.07 10.73 -8.61
CA MET A 520 -18.21 10.10 -7.30
C MET A 520 -17.45 8.77 -7.28
N CYS A 521 -16.53 8.64 -6.34
CA CYS A 521 -15.80 7.41 -6.07
C CYS A 521 -16.28 6.86 -4.72
N ARG A 522 -17.33 6.03 -4.76
CA ARG A 522 -17.94 5.43 -3.57
C ARG A 522 -17.04 4.34 -2.99
N ASN A 523 -16.87 4.33 -1.67
CA ASN A 523 -16.09 3.31 -0.94
C ASN A 523 -14.71 3.02 -1.57
N CYS A 524 -14.06 4.06 -2.09
CA CYS A 524 -12.89 3.90 -2.95
C CYS A 524 -11.57 3.81 -2.19
N LEU A 525 -11.54 4.28 -0.93
CA LEU A 525 -10.36 4.30 -0.08
C LEU A 525 -10.62 3.48 1.19
N PRO A 526 -10.23 2.20 1.22
CA PRO A 526 -10.32 1.37 2.42
C PRO A 526 -9.58 2.01 3.61
N GLN A 527 -10.20 1.98 4.79
CA GLN A 527 -9.67 2.57 6.00
C GLN A 527 -9.06 1.49 6.89
N HIS A 528 -7.73 1.48 6.98
CA HIS A 528 -7.00 0.58 7.88
C HIS A 528 -6.99 1.17 9.29
N ASN A 529 -8.16 1.11 9.93
CA ASN A 529 -8.37 1.60 11.30
C ASN A 529 -7.74 0.65 12.33
N VAL A 530 -7.60 1.11 13.57
CA VAL A 530 -7.15 0.27 14.70
C VAL A 530 -7.91 -1.06 14.74
N GLY A 531 -7.18 -2.17 14.83
CA GLY A 531 -7.71 -3.54 14.78
C GLY A 531 -7.78 -4.13 13.37
N HIS A 532 -7.18 -3.50 12.36
CA HIS A 532 -7.17 -3.98 10.97
C HIS A 532 -6.62 -5.42 10.85
N VAL A 533 -5.43 -5.69 11.37
CA VAL A 533 -4.82 -7.03 11.29
C VAL A 533 -5.62 -8.10 12.02
N ASP A 534 -6.19 -7.79 13.19
CA ASP A 534 -7.04 -8.73 13.93
C ASP A 534 -8.33 -9.07 13.15
N ARG A 535 -8.86 -8.11 12.40
CA ARG A 535 -9.97 -8.33 11.47
C ARG A 535 -9.55 -9.24 10.32
N LEU A 536 -8.40 -8.97 9.69
CA LEU A 536 -7.87 -9.80 8.61
C LEU A 536 -7.52 -11.22 9.06
N ARG A 537 -7.02 -11.40 10.29
CA ARG A 537 -6.75 -12.72 10.87
C ARG A 537 -8.03 -13.54 11.01
N ARG A 538 -9.13 -12.93 11.45
CA ARG A 538 -10.43 -13.62 11.50
C ARG A 538 -10.96 -13.92 10.10
N ALA A 539 -10.84 -12.94 9.19
CA ALA A 539 -11.24 -13.12 7.79
C ALA A 539 -10.49 -14.25 7.09
N HIS A 540 -9.20 -14.48 7.39
CA HIS A 540 -8.44 -15.62 6.89
C HIS A 540 -9.13 -16.96 7.23
N TYR A 541 -9.53 -17.15 8.48
CA TYR A 541 -10.19 -18.39 8.91
C TYR A 541 -11.61 -18.50 8.36
N GLU A 542 -12.33 -17.38 8.23
CA GLU A 542 -13.65 -17.33 7.60
C GLU A 542 -13.58 -17.73 6.11
N LEU A 543 -12.63 -17.16 5.35
CA LEU A 543 -12.36 -17.52 3.95
C LEU A 543 -11.96 -19.00 3.81
N SER A 544 -11.04 -19.45 4.67
CA SER A 544 -10.59 -20.85 4.68
C SER A 544 -11.76 -21.81 4.94
N SER A 545 -12.65 -21.47 5.87
CA SER A 545 -13.82 -22.28 6.19
C SER A 545 -14.86 -22.27 5.07
N ALA A 546 -15.13 -21.10 4.48
CA ALA A 546 -16.19 -20.95 3.48
C ALA A 546 -15.80 -21.47 2.09
N PHE A 547 -14.54 -21.30 1.71
CA PHE A 547 -14.05 -21.59 0.35
C PHE A 547 -12.90 -22.60 0.28
N GLN A 548 -12.43 -23.13 1.41
CA GLN A 548 -11.42 -24.21 1.45
C GLN A 548 -10.15 -23.90 0.66
N GLY A 549 -9.69 -22.64 0.73
CA GLY A 549 -8.49 -22.16 0.02
C GLY A 549 -8.68 -21.91 -1.48
N LYS A 550 -9.90 -22.05 -2.01
CA LYS A 550 -10.23 -21.84 -3.43
C LYS A 550 -10.58 -20.38 -3.77
N LEU A 551 -10.78 -19.54 -2.75
CA LEU A 551 -10.96 -18.09 -2.89
C LEU A 551 -9.79 -17.37 -2.22
N THR A 552 -9.00 -16.68 -3.02
CA THR A 552 -7.92 -15.79 -2.59
C THR A 552 -8.41 -14.35 -2.72
N VAL A 553 -8.02 -13.48 -1.80
CA VAL A 553 -8.32 -12.04 -1.88
C VAL A 553 -7.03 -11.22 -1.98
N ALA A 554 -7.05 -10.15 -2.78
CA ALA A 554 -5.91 -9.25 -2.93
C ALA A 554 -6.35 -7.82 -3.20
N GLY A 555 -5.52 -6.84 -2.82
CA GLY A 555 -5.76 -5.43 -3.09
C GLY A 555 -5.81 -4.54 -1.84
N PRO A 556 -6.17 -3.26 -2.01
CA PRO A 556 -6.02 -2.22 -0.99
C PRO A 556 -6.92 -2.41 0.24
N SER A 557 -7.95 -3.25 0.16
CA SER A 557 -8.75 -3.64 1.34
C SER A 557 -7.93 -4.40 2.38
N TYR A 558 -6.83 -5.03 1.96
CA TYR A 558 -6.04 -5.95 2.78
C TYR A 558 -4.63 -5.42 2.99
N THR A 559 -3.96 -5.00 1.91
CA THR A 559 -2.56 -4.55 1.87
C THR A 559 -2.44 -3.06 1.57
N THR A 560 -1.21 -2.54 1.42
CA THR A 560 -0.91 -1.12 1.16
C THR A 560 -1.88 -0.48 0.15
N VAL A 561 -2.49 0.64 0.54
CA VAL A 561 -3.35 1.47 -0.32
C VAL A 561 -2.48 2.25 -1.32
N GLY A 562 -2.96 2.39 -2.55
CA GLY A 562 -2.28 3.11 -3.63
C GLY A 562 -2.05 2.22 -4.86
N ALA A 563 -1.72 2.83 -5.99
CA ALA A 563 -1.59 2.12 -7.27
C ALA A 563 -0.42 1.12 -7.27
N ILE A 564 0.76 1.51 -6.81
CA ILE A 564 1.92 0.60 -6.71
C ILE A 564 1.64 -0.55 -5.73
N GLY A 565 1.10 -0.26 -4.54
CA GLY A 565 0.67 -1.27 -3.58
C GLY A 565 -0.39 -2.23 -4.14
N SER A 566 -1.30 -1.74 -4.98
CA SER A 566 -2.31 -2.56 -5.67
C SER A 566 -1.68 -3.51 -6.70
N MET A 567 -0.70 -3.04 -7.48
CA MET A 567 0.07 -3.91 -8.38
C MET A 567 0.84 -4.97 -7.60
N ARG A 568 1.50 -4.59 -6.50
CA ARG A 568 2.19 -5.53 -5.61
C ARG A 568 1.24 -6.62 -5.10
N ALA A 569 0.06 -6.26 -4.64
CA ALA A 569 -0.93 -7.23 -4.15
C ALA A 569 -1.39 -8.19 -5.25
N GLY A 570 -1.64 -7.69 -6.46
CA GLY A 570 -2.01 -8.50 -7.62
C GLY A 570 -0.89 -9.46 -8.04
N TYR A 571 0.36 -8.99 -8.06
CA TYR A 571 1.55 -9.78 -8.35
C TYR A 571 1.72 -10.92 -7.33
N ASP A 572 1.77 -10.60 -6.03
CA ASP A 572 1.97 -11.58 -4.97
C ASP A 572 0.93 -12.70 -5.03
N ALA A 573 -0.36 -12.35 -5.19
CA ALA A 573 -1.44 -13.32 -5.31
C ALA A 573 -1.35 -14.16 -6.59
N ALA A 574 -1.07 -13.53 -7.74
CA ALA A 574 -0.93 -14.23 -9.01
C ALA A 574 0.23 -15.21 -9.01
N MET A 575 1.40 -14.79 -8.54
CA MET A 575 2.59 -15.63 -8.46
C MET A 575 2.35 -16.80 -7.51
N ARG A 576 1.72 -16.56 -6.36
CA ARG A 576 1.35 -17.62 -5.42
C ARG A 576 0.39 -18.65 -6.01
N ILE A 577 -0.62 -18.20 -6.74
CA ILE A 577 -1.60 -19.06 -7.40
C ILE A 577 -0.97 -19.82 -8.56
N ALA A 578 -0.06 -19.19 -9.32
CA ALA A 578 0.60 -19.79 -10.47
C ALA A 578 1.64 -20.83 -10.06
N ARG A 579 2.44 -20.56 -9.03
CA ARG A 579 3.56 -21.42 -8.58
C ARG A 579 3.16 -22.45 -7.54
N GLY A 580 2.09 -22.22 -6.78
CA GLY A 580 1.59 -23.16 -5.76
C GLY A 580 2.37 -23.17 -4.44
N HIS A 581 3.44 -22.39 -4.32
CA HIS A 581 4.25 -22.19 -3.10
C HIS A 581 4.51 -20.71 -2.90
N GLY A 582 4.76 -20.26 -1.67
CA GLY A 582 5.16 -18.89 -1.30
C GLY A 582 6.49 -18.44 -1.92
N GLN A 583 6.78 -17.15 -1.80
CA GLN A 583 8.02 -16.53 -2.30
C GLN A 583 9.27 -17.24 -1.73
N PRO A 584 10.42 -17.33 -2.43
CA PRO A 584 10.69 -16.84 -3.78
C PRO A 584 9.90 -17.57 -4.87
N TRP A 585 9.43 -16.83 -5.88
CA TRP A 585 8.64 -17.38 -6.98
C TRP A 585 9.50 -17.83 -8.16
N PHE A 586 10.67 -17.21 -8.34
CA PHE A 586 11.65 -17.58 -9.35
C PHE A 586 12.69 -18.50 -8.69
N GLN A 587 12.74 -19.76 -9.14
CA GLN A 587 13.71 -20.74 -8.65
C GLN A 587 15.00 -20.72 -9.47
N ARG A 588 16.11 -20.99 -8.77
CA ARG A 588 17.45 -21.41 -9.26
C ARG A 588 17.49 -21.69 -10.77
N SER A 589 18.28 -20.92 -11.52
CA SER A 589 18.84 -21.51 -12.74
C SER A 589 19.69 -22.72 -12.31
N GLU A 590 19.47 -23.89 -12.91
CA GLU A 590 20.24 -25.12 -12.61
C GLU A 590 21.76 -24.95 -12.78
N LYS A 591 22.19 -23.84 -13.39
CA LYS A 591 23.60 -23.50 -13.60
C LYS A 591 24.28 -22.86 -12.39
N GLY A 592 23.59 -22.64 -11.28
CA GLY A 592 24.20 -22.01 -10.09
C GLY A 592 24.55 -20.54 -10.29
N LEU A 593 23.88 -19.88 -11.24
CA LEU A 593 24.12 -18.51 -11.66
C LEU A 593 22.85 -17.69 -11.37
N GLY A 594 22.92 -16.82 -10.36
CA GLY A 594 21.82 -15.97 -9.89
C GLY A 594 22.20 -15.25 -8.59
N MET A 595 21.63 -14.07 -8.35
CA MET A 595 21.93 -13.27 -7.14
C MET A 595 21.48 -13.97 -5.85
N TRP A 596 20.57 -14.95 -5.95
CA TRP A 596 20.15 -15.78 -4.83
C TRP A 596 21.24 -16.67 -4.23
N ASN A 597 22.20 -17.16 -5.03
CA ASN A 597 23.31 -17.98 -4.49
C ASN A 597 24.23 -17.15 -3.58
N TRP A 598 24.48 -15.89 -3.95
CA TRP A 598 25.21 -14.93 -3.12
C TRP A 598 24.51 -14.69 -1.77
N HIS A 599 23.18 -14.66 -1.81
CA HIS A 599 22.38 -14.35 -0.64
C HIS A 599 22.30 -15.49 0.38
N PHE A 600 22.20 -16.74 -0.09
CA PHE A 600 22.24 -17.90 0.80
C PHE A 600 23.60 -18.04 1.49
N GLU A 601 24.71 -17.77 0.78
CA GLU A 601 26.04 -17.73 1.39
C GLU A 601 26.17 -16.58 2.40
N MET A 602 25.59 -15.40 2.12
CA MET A 602 25.54 -14.28 3.06
C MET A 602 24.71 -14.60 4.29
N LEU A 603 23.55 -15.26 4.11
CA LEU A 603 22.66 -15.67 5.18
C LEU A 603 23.28 -16.79 6.03
N GLU A 604 23.90 -17.80 5.42
CA GLU A 604 24.67 -18.83 6.12
C GLU A 604 25.86 -18.21 6.88
N ARG A 605 26.52 -17.19 6.32
CA ARG A 605 27.55 -16.41 7.03
C ARG A 605 26.96 -15.60 8.17
N ALA A 606 25.82 -14.93 7.99
CA ALA A 606 25.17 -14.15 9.03
C ALA A 606 24.66 -15.04 10.18
N GLU A 607 24.20 -16.25 9.88
CA GLU A 607 23.86 -17.25 10.89
C GLU A 607 25.10 -17.69 11.67
N LYS A 608 26.20 -17.98 10.98
CA LYS A 608 27.47 -18.42 11.59
C LYS A 608 28.20 -17.32 12.37
N GLU A 609 28.21 -16.09 11.87
CA GLU A 609 29.01 -14.98 12.40
C GLU A 609 28.20 -14.09 13.36
N LEU A 610 26.89 -13.96 13.16
CA LEU A 610 26.02 -13.05 13.91
C LEU A 610 24.91 -13.76 14.71
N GLY A 611 24.78 -15.09 14.58
CA GLY A 611 23.76 -15.87 15.30
C GLY A 611 22.33 -15.57 14.87
N ILE A 612 22.13 -15.00 13.69
CA ILE A 612 20.81 -14.66 13.14
C ILE A 612 20.23 -15.92 12.50
N ALA A 613 19.22 -16.53 13.12
CA ALA A 613 18.56 -17.71 12.57
C ALA A 613 17.92 -17.42 11.19
N VAL A 614 18.37 -18.12 10.15
CA VAL A 614 17.86 -17.96 8.78
C VAL A 614 16.62 -18.83 8.62
N GLN A 615 15.44 -18.22 8.72
CA GLN A 615 14.20 -18.88 8.34
C GLN A 615 13.88 -18.54 6.89
N MET A 616 13.55 -19.57 6.09
CA MET A 616 13.03 -19.38 4.74
C MET A 616 11.81 -18.44 4.76
N PRO A 617 11.57 -17.69 3.67
CA PRO A 617 10.37 -16.88 3.55
C PRO A 617 9.13 -17.71 3.89
N LEU A 618 8.35 -17.21 4.84
CA LEU A 618 7.02 -17.73 5.10
C LEU A 618 6.13 -17.36 3.92
N ASP A 619 5.22 -18.27 3.55
CA ASP A 619 4.23 -18.06 2.51
C ASP A 619 3.18 -17.04 3.01
N HIS A 620 3.54 -15.76 2.95
CA HIS A 620 2.76 -14.64 3.49
C HIS A 620 1.45 -14.40 2.73
N VAL A 621 1.35 -14.93 1.51
CA VAL A 621 0.15 -14.86 0.67
C VAL A 621 -0.74 -16.07 0.93
N GLY A 622 -0.16 -17.27 0.95
CA GLY A 622 -0.89 -18.53 1.16
C GLY A 622 -2.06 -18.74 0.20
N THR A 623 -3.08 -19.44 0.68
CA THR A 623 -4.27 -19.81 -0.09
C THR A 623 -5.34 -18.72 -0.08
N THR A 624 -5.44 -17.93 0.99
CA THR A 624 -6.48 -16.90 1.13
C THR A 624 -6.01 -15.50 0.76
N GLY A 625 -4.69 -15.25 0.72
CA GLY A 625 -4.13 -13.90 0.55
C GLY A 625 -3.95 -13.14 1.87
N LEU A 626 -4.36 -13.73 3.00
CA LEU A 626 -4.39 -13.11 4.33
C LEU A 626 -3.51 -13.84 5.35
N GLU A 627 -2.71 -14.81 4.91
CA GLU A 627 -1.86 -15.63 5.78
C GLU A 627 -0.88 -14.79 6.60
N TRP A 628 -0.36 -13.71 6.03
CA TRP A 628 0.46 -12.72 6.75
C TRP A 628 -0.23 -12.14 8.00
N ALA A 629 -1.55 -12.04 8.05
CA ALA A 629 -2.26 -11.52 9.23
C ALA A 629 -2.31 -12.55 10.39
N THR A 630 -2.10 -13.83 10.09
CA THR A 630 -2.11 -14.92 11.07
C THR A 630 -0.80 -15.07 11.82
N GLU A 631 0.28 -14.62 11.19
CA GLU A 631 1.61 -14.68 11.77
C GLU A 631 1.82 -13.56 12.79
N ASN A 632 2.72 -13.81 13.73
CA ASN A 632 3.18 -12.77 14.65
C ASN A 632 4.00 -11.73 13.86
N GLN A 633 3.76 -10.45 14.09
CA GLN A 633 4.53 -9.41 13.41
C GLN A 633 6.05 -9.52 13.68
N THR A 634 6.46 -9.97 14.88
CA THR A 634 7.89 -10.15 15.19
C THR A 634 8.56 -11.23 14.33
N SER A 635 7.80 -12.20 13.82
CA SER A 635 8.33 -13.20 12.87
C SER A 635 8.33 -12.69 11.43
N GLN A 636 7.63 -11.60 11.13
CA GLN A 636 7.53 -11.02 9.80
C GLN A 636 8.51 -9.88 9.55
N ILE A 637 9.13 -9.32 10.59
CA ILE A 637 10.11 -8.23 10.49
C ILE A 637 11.51 -8.70 10.92
N GLY A 638 12.53 -8.02 10.41
CA GLY A 638 13.93 -8.24 10.77
C GLY A 638 14.67 -6.92 10.91
N GLU A 639 15.73 -6.94 11.70
CA GLU A 639 16.68 -5.84 11.81
C GLU A 639 17.71 -5.97 10.68
N MET A 640 17.98 -4.89 9.93
CA MET A 640 19.02 -4.88 8.89
C MET A 640 19.85 -3.59 8.95
N PRO A 641 21.17 -3.63 8.70
CA PRO A 641 21.95 -2.43 8.50
C PRO A 641 21.34 -1.57 7.39
N ALA A 642 21.10 -0.30 7.69
CA ALA A 642 20.46 0.65 6.79
C ALA A 642 21.26 0.89 5.51
N GLU A 643 22.58 0.68 5.57
CA GLU A 643 23.51 0.69 4.43
C GLU A 643 23.39 -0.51 3.49
N ASN A 644 22.71 -1.58 3.93
CA ASN A 644 22.42 -2.77 3.13
C ASN A 644 20.99 -2.75 2.57
N LEU A 645 20.20 -1.69 2.84
CA LEU A 645 18.90 -1.48 2.24
C LEU A 645 19.08 -0.89 0.84
N TRP A 646 19.15 -1.76 -0.19
CA TRP A 646 19.45 -1.32 -1.55
C TRP A 646 18.40 -0.37 -2.12
N PHE A 647 17.13 -0.38 -1.69
CA PHE A 647 16.12 0.50 -2.31
C PHE A 647 16.39 2.03 -2.11
N LYS A 648 17.21 2.45 -1.12
CA LYS A 648 17.55 3.88 -0.88
C LYS A 648 18.51 4.44 -1.93
N GLU A 649 19.37 3.56 -2.42
CA GLU A 649 20.46 3.77 -3.36
C GLU A 649 20.59 2.43 -4.07
N TRP A 650 19.68 2.17 -5.03
CA TRP A 650 19.53 0.89 -5.75
C TRP A 650 20.90 0.26 -6.05
N THR A 651 21.84 1.14 -6.41
CA THR A 651 23.26 0.99 -6.17
C THR A 651 23.86 2.21 -5.46
N ARG A 652 24.93 1.97 -4.67
CA ARG A 652 25.75 3.03 -4.08
C ARG A 652 26.43 3.83 -5.19
N GLU A 653 26.77 5.09 -4.93
CA GLU A 653 27.38 5.97 -5.94
C GLU A 653 28.63 5.37 -6.62
N ASN A 654 29.45 4.63 -5.86
CA ASN A 654 30.64 3.94 -6.37
C ASN A 654 30.39 2.50 -6.87
N GLU A 655 29.15 2.03 -6.81
CA GLU A 655 28.71 0.69 -7.23
C GLU A 655 27.62 0.76 -8.31
N ARG A 656 27.46 1.93 -8.94
CA ARG A 656 26.38 2.16 -9.89
C ARG A 656 26.47 1.24 -11.08
N PHE A 657 25.33 0.64 -11.45
CA PHE A 657 25.20 -0.15 -12.67
C PHE A 657 25.16 0.72 -13.92
N LEU A 658 24.69 1.96 -13.79
CA LEU A 658 24.63 2.94 -14.86
C LEU A 658 25.46 4.18 -14.51
N ASP A 659 26.13 4.75 -15.51
CA ASP A 659 26.78 6.05 -15.38
C ASP A 659 25.75 7.21 -15.40
N ASP A 660 26.23 8.46 -15.39
CA ASP A 660 25.35 9.64 -15.43
C ASP A 660 24.69 9.84 -16.81
N ASP A 661 25.26 9.25 -17.86
CA ASP A 661 24.70 9.27 -19.22
C ASP A 661 23.72 8.11 -19.46
N GLY A 662 23.56 7.21 -18.48
CA GLY A 662 22.65 6.07 -18.52
C GLY A 662 23.21 4.83 -19.20
N ASN A 663 24.52 4.76 -19.47
CA ASN A 663 25.18 3.58 -20.03
C ASN A 663 25.59 2.61 -18.91
N TRP A 664 25.60 1.31 -19.23
CA TRP A 664 26.07 0.29 -18.29
C TRP A 664 27.56 0.45 -18.00
N THR A 665 27.90 0.50 -16.71
CA THR A 665 29.29 0.57 -16.19
C THR A 665 29.87 -0.82 -15.94
N VAL A 666 29.02 -1.85 -15.93
CA VAL A 666 29.36 -3.24 -15.72
C VAL A 666 29.03 -4.06 -16.97
N ASP A 667 29.75 -5.15 -17.16
CA ASP A 667 29.37 -6.16 -18.14
C ASP A 667 28.08 -6.86 -17.67
N THR A 668 26.97 -6.58 -18.35
CA THR A 668 25.63 -7.11 -18.03
C THR A 668 25.51 -8.60 -18.25
N ASP A 669 26.31 -9.14 -19.18
CA ASP A 669 26.39 -10.56 -19.46
C ASP A 669 27.13 -11.29 -18.34
N GLU A 670 28.18 -10.68 -17.78
CA GLU A 670 28.96 -11.25 -16.66
C GLU A 670 28.31 -11.03 -15.29
N LEU A 671 27.50 -9.97 -15.11
CA LEU A 671 26.84 -9.60 -13.86
C LEU A 671 26.04 -10.75 -13.23
N PHE A 672 25.44 -11.58 -14.08
CA PHE A 672 24.63 -12.73 -13.68
C PHE A 672 25.30 -14.09 -13.94
N LYS A 673 26.50 -14.11 -14.51
CA LYS A 673 27.28 -15.33 -14.79
C LYS A 673 28.36 -15.64 -13.75
N THR A 674 28.64 -14.73 -12.81
CA THR A 674 29.74 -14.92 -11.86
C THR A 674 29.24 -15.24 -10.45
N PRO A 675 29.51 -16.44 -9.91
CA PRO A 675 29.40 -16.67 -8.48
C PRO A 675 30.57 -15.96 -7.79
N GLY A 676 30.35 -14.73 -7.31
CA GLY A 676 31.30 -14.04 -6.44
C GLY A 676 31.70 -12.64 -6.89
N LEU A 677 30.82 -11.66 -6.64
CA LEU A 677 31.21 -10.25 -6.51
C LEU A 677 32.01 -9.97 -5.21
N SER A 678 32.32 -10.98 -4.40
CA SER A 678 32.86 -10.82 -3.04
C SER A 678 34.37 -10.94 -2.88
N ARG A 679 35.15 -11.38 -3.90
CA ARG A 679 36.62 -11.46 -3.70
C ARG A 679 37.20 -10.11 -3.28
N GLY A 680 36.78 -9.04 -3.94
CA GLY A 680 37.24 -7.68 -3.60
C GLY A 680 36.70 -7.08 -2.30
N ARG A 681 35.65 -7.64 -1.67
CA ARG A 681 35.04 -7.12 -0.42
C ARG A 681 35.44 -7.94 0.80
N ALA A 682 35.58 -9.26 0.67
CA ALA A 682 36.17 -10.11 1.72
C ALA A 682 37.65 -9.78 1.89
N GLU A 683 38.41 -9.62 0.79
CA GLU A 683 39.80 -9.18 0.84
C GLU A 683 39.93 -7.74 1.40
N ARG A 684 39.00 -6.83 1.10
CA ARG A 684 38.99 -5.47 1.69
C ARG A 684 38.63 -5.46 3.17
N LEU A 685 37.68 -6.28 3.61
CA LEU A 685 37.33 -6.39 5.03
C LEU A 685 38.43 -7.10 5.84
N GLU A 686 39.10 -8.09 5.25
CA GLU A 686 40.30 -8.69 5.84
C GLU A 686 41.48 -7.70 5.87
N GLN A 687 41.68 -6.89 4.83
CA GLN A 687 42.69 -5.82 4.82
C GLN A 687 42.38 -4.72 5.84
N MET A 688 41.10 -4.35 6.03
CA MET A 688 40.70 -3.39 7.05
C MET A 688 40.86 -3.94 8.47
N ARG A 689 40.50 -5.21 8.71
CA ARG A 689 40.74 -5.88 10.00
C ARG A 689 42.23 -6.03 10.29
N ALA A 690 43.03 -6.40 9.30
CA ALA A 690 44.49 -6.45 9.43
C ALA A 690 45.12 -5.08 9.71
N SER A 691 44.53 -3.99 9.19
CA SER A 691 45.01 -2.63 9.44
C SER A 691 44.61 -2.05 10.81
N ASP A 692 43.58 -2.61 11.45
CA ASP A 692 43.16 -2.24 12.81
C ASP A 692 43.96 -3.03 13.88
N ASP A 693 44.40 -4.25 13.57
CA ASP A 693 45.29 -5.04 14.44
C ASP A 693 46.75 -4.55 14.43
N GLU A 694 47.19 -3.80 13.41
CA GLU A 694 48.50 -3.12 13.40
C GLU A 694 48.53 -1.77 14.15
N LYS A 695 47.38 -1.31 14.69
CA LYS A 695 47.26 -0.03 15.40
C LYS A 695 46.91 -0.14 16.88
N ASN A 696 46.94 -1.34 17.47
CA ASN A 696 46.84 -1.55 18.92
C ASN A 696 48.14 -2.05 19.54
#